data_AF-A0A1X0P793-F1
#
_entry.id   AF-A0A1X0P793-F1
#
_cell.length_a   1.000
_cell.length_b   1.000
_cell.length_c   1.000
_cell.angle_alpha   90.00
_cell.angle_beta   90.00
_cell.angle_gamma   90.00
#
_symmetry.space_group_name_H-M   'P 1'
#
loop_
_entity.id
_entity.type
_entity.pdbx_description
1 polymer ?
#
loop_
_entity_poly.entity_id
_entity_poly.type
_entity_poly.pdbx_seq_one_letter_code
_entity_poly.pdbx_strand_id
1 'polypeptide(L)'
;MRRARGILFPSVFRLGLPQKTPLFRTAPLKCGRAVLYCSVRPYHHHRADGTDAKLFPGFSSFNNPNKEQATKSTKLMSASDCKGEAELLEVLRSLDMDLPTISHEEKHTVEEANKELERFGTPCIGVKNMFLKSKKNELVLVTALHTTKTNMKMIQKAADTKDLRFAPEDVLMSKLGVVQGSVTPFALINDSSKGIKLIIDKALMDSPIPVVLHPCRNDKSTLITPKQLCQFLDKIGYKYVVVDFSEENASTEATGTDSAAAKEKPEANKQNTKNAGKKSPPPSGGAGSNAVNTASGETKLGIMAKREENFAQWYTEVITKGEMIEYYDVSGCYIMRPWSFFIWSRVQKFLGSRIEKMGVEDCYFPMFVSKSCLEREKDHVEGFAPEVAWVTRAGETDLEVPIGIRPTSETVMYPYYAKWIRSHRDLPVRLNMWNSVIRWEFSHPTPFIRTREFLWQEGHCAWQTEEECADDVLQILDHYAAVYEELLAVPVVKGKKTEKEKFAGGYYTTTVETYIAPVGRGCQGGTSHNLGQNFGKMFNINFQDPEKNDGSTLIPWQNSWGLSTRVIGVMIMVHGDDRGLVLPPRVANVQVVIIPVGITKDTTDEERETLLDKCKVLEKDLINSGLRAKADLRDNYSPGWRFNHWEVKGVPVRIELGPKELSSQQLSVALRYNNSRRTVPWNEQLPSTFLALMDEIHDSMLVRAAQERQENTKKLTEWEDFTPAINNKALVLAPWCGSMACEEQIKKDSAEESKILQSEETRDDARAPSMGAKSLCIPFQQPEGVEGRTCICKSCNNQAKEWVLFGRSY
;
A
#
# COMPACT_ATOMS: atom_id res chain seq x y z
N MET A 1 41.92 0.45 -49.90
CA MET A 1 41.97 -0.77 -50.75
C MET A 1 40.62 -1.50 -50.68
N ARG A 2 40.48 -2.71 -51.25
CA ARG A 2 39.22 -3.42 -51.59
C ARG A 2 38.09 -3.38 -50.53
N ARG A 3 36.83 -3.36 -50.99
CA ARG A 3 35.57 -3.47 -50.20
C ARG A 3 34.92 -4.86 -50.34
N ALA A 4 33.99 -5.17 -49.41
CA ALA A 4 32.63 -5.72 -49.63
C ALA A 4 32.26 -7.20 -49.33
N ARG A 5 31.31 -7.36 -48.39
CA ARG A 5 29.98 -8.08 -48.45
C ARG A 5 29.88 -9.62 -48.56
N GLY A 6 28.75 -10.15 -48.02
CA GLY A 6 28.26 -11.55 -48.10
C GLY A 6 28.28 -12.25 -46.73
N ILE A 7 27.20 -12.71 -46.05
CA ILE A 7 25.74 -12.89 -46.28
C ILE A 7 25.28 -14.18 -47.02
N LEU A 8 24.44 -14.96 -46.32
CA LEU A 8 23.52 -16.07 -46.71
C LEU A 8 24.05 -17.50 -47.06
N PHE A 9 23.72 -18.47 -46.18
CA PHE A 9 22.81 -19.64 -46.33
C PHE A 9 22.21 -20.02 -47.73
N PRO A 10 21.56 -21.20 -47.91
CA PRO A 10 21.59 -22.53 -47.21
C PRO A 10 21.60 -23.73 -48.22
N SER A 11 21.38 -24.99 -47.77
CA SER A 11 20.45 -26.02 -48.36
C SER A 11 20.81 -27.48 -47.98
N VAL A 12 19.99 -28.55 -48.14
CA VAL A 12 18.52 -28.88 -48.17
C VAL A 12 18.40 -30.42 -48.06
N PHE A 13 17.25 -30.98 -47.64
CA PHE A 13 16.48 -32.17 -48.14
C PHE A 13 15.63 -32.74 -46.96
N ARG A 14 14.28 -32.71 -46.96
CA ARG A 14 13.24 -33.45 -47.77
C ARG A 14 13.08 -34.92 -47.31
N LEU A 15 11.91 -35.57 -47.24
CA LEU A 15 10.49 -35.31 -47.65
C LEU A 15 9.52 -35.85 -46.54
N GLY A 16 8.19 -35.69 -46.56
CA GLY A 16 7.28 -35.09 -47.55
C GLY A 16 5.79 -35.08 -47.10
N LEU A 17 4.91 -34.60 -47.97
CA LEU A 17 3.46 -34.36 -47.76
C LEU A 17 2.63 -35.20 -48.77
N PRO A 18 1.31 -35.43 -48.60
CA PRO A 18 0.32 -34.54 -49.22
C PRO A 18 -1.02 -34.32 -48.46
N GLN A 19 -1.82 -33.37 -48.96
CA GLN A 19 -3.07 -32.84 -48.40
C GLN A 19 -4.33 -33.50 -49.01
N LYS A 20 -5.51 -33.13 -48.49
CA LYS A 20 -6.64 -32.64 -49.32
C LYS A 20 -7.63 -31.74 -48.55
N THR A 21 -8.18 -30.74 -49.23
CA THR A 21 -9.22 -29.79 -48.78
C THR A 21 -10.39 -29.75 -49.79
N PRO A 22 -11.53 -29.13 -49.42
CA PRO A 22 -11.95 -27.87 -50.06
C PRO A 22 -12.47 -26.82 -49.04
N LEU A 23 -12.28 -25.48 -49.17
CA LEU A 23 -12.72 -24.50 -50.21
C LEU A 23 -14.26 -24.34 -50.27
N PHE A 24 -14.84 -23.16 -49.96
CA PHE A 24 -14.85 -22.00 -50.87
C PHE A 24 -15.38 -20.65 -50.29
N ARG A 25 -14.81 -19.54 -50.83
CA ARG A 25 -15.39 -18.18 -51.10
C ARG A 25 -15.78 -17.20 -49.99
N THR A 26 -15.60 -15.92 -50.33
CA THR A 26 -15.87 -14.69 -49.56
C THR A 26 -16.74 -13.70 -50.36
N ALA A 27 -17.68 -13.01 -49.73
CA ALA A 27 -18.26 -11.73 -50.18
C ALA A 27 -18.95 -11.00 -48.99
N PRO A 28 -18.96 -9.65 -48.93
CA PRO A 28 -19.42 -8.90 -47.74
C PRO A 28 -20.85 -8.33 -47.87
N LEU A 29 -21.51 -8.05 -46.74
CA LEU A 29 -22.77 -7.28 -46.70
C LEU A 29 -22.91 -6.40 -45.44
N LYS A 30 -23.90 -5.51 -45.47
CA LYS A 30 -23.94 -4.20 -44.77
C LYS A 30 -24.57 -4.23 -43.37
N CYS A 31 -24.30 -3.14 -42.64
CA CYS A 31 -24.96 -2.71 -41.40
C CYS A 31 -26.51 -2.77 -41.44
N GLY A 32 -27.13 -3.16 -40.32
CA GLY A 32 -28.57 -3.10 -40.07
C GLY A 32 -28.89 -3.11 -38.57
N ARG A 33 -29.96 -2.42 -38.13
CA ARG A 33 -30.42 -2.35 -36.74
C ARG A 33 -31.55 -3.36 -36.45
N ALA A 34 -31.47 -4.05 -35.31
CA ALA A 34 -32.59 -4.60 -34.54
C ALA A 34 -32.14 -4.59 -33.06
N VAL A 35 -32.75 -3.85 -32.13
CA VAL A 35 -34.10 -4.02 -31.55
C VAL A 35 -34.23 -5.37 -30.84
N LEU A 36 -33.98 -5.37 -29.53
CA LEU A 36 -34.36 -6.49 -28.65
C LEU A 36 -35.87 -6.43 -28.38
N TYR A 37 -36.53 -7.59 -28.44
CA TYR A 37 -37.84 -7.80 -27.82
C TYR A 37 -37.66 -8.60 -26.54
N CYS A 38 -38.16 -8.08 -25.41
CA CYS A 38 -38.24 -8.81 -24.15
C CYS A 38 -39.60 -9.51 -24.08
N SER A 39 -39.61 -10.83 -23.82
CA SER A 39 -40.85 -11.61 -23.67
C SER A 39 -40.93 -12.22 -22.27
N VAL A 40 -41.62 -11.54 -21.36
CA VAL A 40 -41.96 -12.07 -20.04
C VAL A 40 -43.16 -13.00 -20.16
N ARG A 41 -43.10 -14.18 -19.53
CA ARG A 41 -44.28 -15.00 -19.20
C ARG A 41 -44.25 -15.33 -17.71
N PRO A 42 -45.33 -15.05 -16.95
CA PRO A 42 -45.45 -15.52 -15.58
C PRO A 42 -45.85 -17.00 -15.55
N TYR A 43 -45.43 -17.72 -14.51
CA TYR A 43 -46.02 -19.00 -14.13
C TYR A 43 -46.67 -18.86 -12.75
N HIS A 44 -47.92 -19.29 -12.63
CA HIS A 44 -48.61 -19.39 -11.34
C HIS A 44 -48.13 -20.65 -10.60
N HIS A 45 -48.07 -20.57 -9.26
CA HIS A 45 -48.12 -21.74 -8.39
C HIS A 45 -49.34 -21.65 -7.47
N HIS A 46 -50.06 -22.75 -7.35
CA HIS A 46 -51.16 -22.92 -6.39
C HIS A 46 -50.65 -23.16 -4.98
N ARG A 47 -51.47 -22.80 -3.99
CA ARG A 47 -51.36 -23.35 -2.62
C ARG A 47 -51.80 -24.81 -2.58
N ALA A 48 -51.21 -25.57 -1.67
CA ALA A 48 -51.80 -26.74 -1.04
C ALA A 48 -51.36 -26.73 0.44
N ASP A 49 -52.29 -27.02 1.35
CA ASP A 49 -52.07 -26.89 2.80
C ASP A 49 -51.92 -28.25 3.50
N GLY A 50 -51.16 -28.27 4.59
CA GLY A 50 -51.34 -29.18 5.74
C GLY A 50 -50.68 -30.56 5.72
N THR A 51 -49.85 -30.86 6.72
CA THR A 51 -50.25 -31.66 7.90
C THR A 51 -49.11 -31.77 8.94
N ASP A 52 -49.46 -32.08 10.20
CA ASP A 52 -48.56 -32.11 11.35
C ASP A 52 -47.63 -33.34 11.42
N ALA A 53 -46.51 -33.23 12.17
CA ALA A 53 -46.23 -34.12 13.30
C ALA A 53 -45.00 -33.75 14.18
N LYS A 54 -45.28 -33.49 15.47
CA LYS A 54 -44.57 -33.98 16.67
C LYS A 54 -43.10 -33.60 16.96
N LEU A 55 -42.91 -32.96 18.12
CA LEU A 55 -41.67 -32.98 18.90
C LEU A 55 -41.36 -34.39 19.44
N PHE A 56 -40.08 -34.66 19.72
CA PHE A 56 -39.65 -35.37 20.94
C PHE A 56 -38.31 -34.79 21.43
N PRO A 57 -38.01 -34.74 22.76
CA PRO A 57 -36.83 -34.07 23.31
C PRO A 57 -35.81 -35.03 23.95
N GLY A 58 -34.62 -34.51 24.26
CA GLY A 58 -33.83 -35.02 25.41
C GLY A 58 -32.33 -35.23 25.17
N PHE A 59 -31.63 -35.34 26.30
CA PHE A 59 -30.19 -35.55 26.49
C PHE A 59 -29.27 -34.38 26.09
N SER A 60 -28.43 -33.80 26.95
CA SER A 60 -28.29 -33.71 28.42
C SER A 60 -26.89 -33.13 28.65
N SER A 61 -26.69 -32.23 29.60
CA SER A 61 -25.38 -31.62 29.83
C SER A 61 -24.35 -32.60 30.39
N PHE A 62 -23.12 -32.53 29.86
CA PHE A 62 -21.92 -32.97 30.57
C PHE A 62 -21.12 -31.73 31.00
N ASN A 63 -21.22 -31.38 32.28
CA ASN A 63 -20.28 -30.45 32.91
C ASN A 63 -18.94 -31.16 33.11
N ASN A 64 -17.84 -30.53 32.69
CA ASN A 64 -16.50 -30.95 33.06
C ASN A 64 -15.75 -29.77 33.71
N PRO A 65 -15.56 -29.75 35.04
CA PRO A 65 -15.01 -28.60 35.75
C PRO A 65 -13.47 -28.61 35.73
N ASN A 66 -12.87 -27.90 34.76
CA ASN A 66 -11.45 -27.52 34.83
C ASN A 66 -11.16 -26.28 33.97
N LYS A 67 -11.31 -25.09 34.57
CA LYS A 67 -10.85 -23.80 34.01
C LYS A 67 -10.41 -22.85 35.11
N GLU A 68 -9.22 -23.08 35.66
CA GLU A 68 -8.54 -22.07 36.48
C GLU A 68 -7.01 -22.09 36.27
N GLN A 69 -6.57 -21.55 35.13
CA GLN A 69 -5.21 -21.05 34.94
C GLN A 69 -5.27 -19.85 34.00
N ALA A 70 -4.89 -18.66 34.51
CA ALA A 70 -5.15 -17.40 33.85
C ALA A 70 -4.07 -17.05 32.81
N THR A 71 -4.39 -17.18 31.53
CA THR A 71 -3.64 -16.51 30.46
C THR A 71 -3.86 -15.00 30.57
N LYS A 72 -2.77 -14.22 30.72
CA LYS A 72 -2.84 -12.76 30.74
C LYS A 72 -3.20 -12.23 29.34
N SER A 73 -4.49 -12.01 29.11
CA SER A 73 -4.96 -11.22 27.97
C SER A 73 -4.61 -9.76 28.18
N THR A 74 -3.77 -9.18 27.31
CA THR A 74 -3.65 -7.73 27.17
C THR A 74 -4.89 -7.20 26.45
N LYS A 75 -5.94 -6.93 27.24
CA LYS A 75 -7.12 -6.16 26.82
C LYS A 75 -6.65 -4.87 26.13
N LEU A 76 -7.16 -4.58 24.94
CA LEU A 76 -6.97 -3.25 24.33
C LEU A 76 -7.60 -2.19 25.25
N MET A 77 -6.88 -1.11 25.53
CA MET A 77 -7.37 -0.06 26.41
C MET A 77 -8.30 0.87 25.62
N SER A 78 -9.44 1.23 26.21
CA SER A 78 -10.47 2.10 25.60
C SER A 78 -10.60 3.40 26.41
N ALA A 79 -11.43 4.35 25.97
CA ALA A 79 -11.88 5.48 26.80
C ALA A 79 -12.31 5.04 28.21
N SER A 80 -12.88 3.83 28.36
CA SER A 80 -13.25 3.21 29.64
C SER A 80 -12.09 3.02 30.63
N ASP A 81 -10.84 2.93 30.15
CA ASP A 81 -9.64 2.76 30.99
C ASP A 81 -8.93 4.10 31.30
N CYS A 82 -9.40 5.23 30.76
CA CYS A 82 -8.87 6.57 31.06
C CYS A 82 -9.24 7.08 32.46
N LYS A 83 -8.43 8.01 33.00
CA LYS A 83 -8.57 8.61 34.34
C LYS A 83 -8.55 10.14 34.29
N GLY A 84 -8.99 10.79 35.35
CA GLY A 84 -8.95 12.26 35.48
C GLY A 84 -10.21 12.98 35.02
N GLU A 85 -11.26 12.29 34.54
CA GLU A 85 -12.53 12.95 34.21
C GLU A 85 -13.29 13.40 35.47
N ALA A 86 -13.37 12.55 36.50
CA ALA A 86 -14.11 12.87 37.72
C ALA A 86 -13.44 14.03 38.48
N GLU A 87 -12.11 13.99 38.53
CA GLU A 87 -11.22 14.99 39.11
C GLU A 87 -11.29 16.31 38.31
N LEU A 88 -11.32 16.25 36.97
CA LEU A 88 -11.56 17.40 36.10
C LEU A 88 -12.91 18.05 36.41
N LEU A 89 -13.99 17.25 36.46
CA LEU A 89 -15.33 17.75 36.76
C LEU A 89 -15.44 18.34 38.18
N GLU A 90 -14.66 17.86 39.15
CA GLU A 90 -14.55 18.49 40.47
C GLU A 90 -13.80 19.83 40.41
N VAL A 91 -12.66 19.89 39.71
CA VAL A 91 -11.90 21.14 39.51
C VAL A 91 -12.75 22.20 38.80
N LEU A 92 -13.48 21.82 37.75
CA LEU A 92 -14.39 22.71 37.01
C LEU A 92 -15.53 23.23 37.89
N ARG A 93 -16.19 22.37 38.67
CA ARG A 93 -17.20 22.79 39.67
C ARG A 93 -16.59 23.74 40.72
N SER A 94 -15.35 23.51 41.14
CA SER A 94 -14.62 24.38 42.08
C SER A 94 -14.16 25.73 41.49
N LEU A 95 -14.47 25.99 40.21
CA LEU A 95 -14.24 27.23 39.48
C LEU A 95 -15.54 27.90 39.00
N ASP A 96 -16.70 27.34 39.35
CA ASP A 96 -18.02 27.74 38.84
C ASP A 96 -18.11 27.65 37.31
N MET A 97 -17.50 26.59 36.74
CA MET A 97 -17.41 26.36 35.30
C MET A 97 -18.23 25.14 34.88
N ASP A 98 -19.49 25.38 34.51
CA ASP A 98 -20.25 24.41 33.72
C ASP A 98 -19.83 24.52 32.23
N LEU A 99 -19.34 23.41 31.66
CA LEU A 99 -18.78 23.38 30.31
C LEU A 99 -19.60 22.46 29.40
N PRO A 100 -20.25 22.98 28.35
CA PRO A 100 -21.06 22.18 27.43
C PRO A 100 -20.27 20.99 26.90
N THR A 101 -20.78 19.78 27.16
CA THR A 101 -20.10 18.52 26.83
C THR A 101 -21.06 17.60 26.09
N ILE A 102 -20.64 17.10 24.94
CA ILE A 102 -21.38 16.14 24.11
C ILE A 102 -20.73 14.75 24.20
N SER A 103 -21.54 13.70 24.18
CA SER A 103 -21.08 12.31 24.07
C SER A 103 -21.14 11.83 22.61
N HIS A 104 -20.20 10.96 22.24
CA HIS A 104 -20.08 10.32 20.94
C HIS A 104 -19.35 8.97 21.08
N GLU A 105 -19.22 8.23 19.99
CA GLU A 105 -18.33 7.06 19.93
C GLU A 105 -16.85 7.47 20.14
N GLU A 106 -15.96 6.53 20.47
CA GLU A 106 -14.54 6.82 20.65
C GLU A 106 -13.90 7.37 19.36
N LYS A 107 -13.33 8.59 19.41
CA LYS A 107 -12.64 9.24 18.28
C LYS A 107 -11.13 9.09 18.46
N HIS A 108 -10.38 8.66 17.45
CA HIS A 108 -8.94 8.42 17.59
C HIS A 108 -8.07 9.44 16.83
N THR A 109 -8.71 10.27 15.99
CA THR A 109 -8.08 11.36 15.23
C THR A 109 -8.76 12.71 15.47
N VAL A 110 -8.04 13.79 15.19
CA VAL A 110 -8.56 15.16 15.29
C VAL A 110 -9.62 15.40 14.21
N GLU A 111 -9.45 14.79 13.05
CA GLU A 111 -10.36 14.83 11.92
C GLU A 111 -11.70 14.14 12.22
N GLU A 112 -11.72 13.07 13.01
CA GLU A 112 -12.95 12.45 13.52
C GLU A 112 -13.63 13.30 14.59
N ALA A 113 -12.88 13.81 15.57
CA ALA A 113 -13.41 14.67 16.63
C ALA A 113 -13.99 15.99 16.05
N ASN A 114 -13.37 16.53 15.01
CA ASN A 114 -13.82 17.76 14.36
C ASN A 114 -15.18 17.62 13.65
N LYS A 115 -15.63 16.40 13.32
CA LYS A 115 -16.99 16.18 12.78
C LYS A 115 -18.08 16.44 13.81
N GLU A 116 -17.75 16.40 15.10
CA GLU A 116 -18.71 16.59 16.20
C GLU A 116 -18.94 18.09 16.52
N LEU A 117 -18.14 19.02 15.97
CA LEU A 117 -18.17 20.45 16.32
C LEU A 117 -19.53 21.10 16.03
N GLU A 118 -20.22 20.70 14.96
CA GLU A 118 -21.54 21.23 14.60
C GLU A 118 -22.61 20.92 15.67
N ARG A 119 -22.44 19.84 16.43
CA ARG A 119 -23.40 19.39 17.46
C ARG A 119 -23.44 20.31 18.69
N PHE A 120 -22.48 21.21 18.87
CA PHE A 120 -22.53 22.23 19.92
C PHE A 120 -23.50 23.39 19.60
N GLY A 121 -23.98 23.52 18.36
CA GLY A 121 -24.92 24.58 17.97
C GLY A 121 -24.36 26.01 18.03
N THR A 122 -23.05 26.16 18.24
CA THR A 122 -22.35 27.45 18.36
C THR A 122 -20.99 27.37 17.65
N PRO A 123 -20.49 28.45 17.01
CA PRO A 123 -19.18 28.44 16.35
C PRO A 123 -18.06 28.11 17.34
N CYS A 124 -17.31 27.05 17.07
CA CYS A 124 -16.17 26.61 17.87
C CYS A 124 -15.08 25.99 16.98
N ILE A 125 -13.85 25.89 17.50
CA ILE A 125 -12.68 25.37 16.75
C ILE A 125 -12.08 24.16 17.47
N GLY A 126 -11.93 23.03 16.75
CA GLY A 126 -11.20 21.88 17.27
C GLY A 126 -9.70 22.13 17.43
N VAL A 127 -9.10 21.56 18.47
CA VAL A 127 -7.65 21.62 18.70
C VAL A 127 -6.96 20.34 18.23
N LYS A 128 -5.63 20.36 18.20
CA LYS A 128 -4.79 19.15 18.19
C LYS A 128 -3.82 19.19 19.36
N ASN A 129 -3.63 18.03 19.98
CA ASN A 129 -2.74 17.85 21.12
C ASN A 129 -1.63 16.86 20.75
N MET A 130 -0.37 17.26 20.96
CA MET A 130 0.79 16.42 20.69
C MET A 130 1.56 16.19 22.00
N PHE A 131 1.60 14.94 22.46
CA PHE A 131 2.44 14.56 23.59
C PHE A 131 3.77 14.01 23.09
N LEU A 132 4.85 14.68 23.48
CA LEU A 132 6.20 14.47 22.97
C LEU A 132 7.16 14.10 24.12
N LYS A 133 8.19 13.32 23.81
CA LYS A 133 9.21 12.82 24.73
C LYS A 133 10.60 13.00 24.13
N SER A 134 11.57 13.48 24.92
CA SER A 134 12.97 13.64 24.50
C SER A 134 13.79 12.35 24.69
N LYS A 135 14.99 12.28 24.12
CA LYS A 135 15.96 11.21 24.44
C LYS A 135 16.33 11.15 25.93
N LYS A 136 16.24 12.27 26.66
CA LYS A 136 16.47 12.35 28.11
C LYS A 136 15.24 12.01 28.97
N ASN A 137 14.15 11.53 28.35
CA ASN A 137 12.85 11.30 28.98
C ASN A 137 12.11 12.55 29.48
N GLU A 138 12.51 13.76 29.08
CA GLU A 138 11.70 14.96 29.31
C GLU A 138 10.39 14.86 28.52
N LEU A 139 9.31 15.44 29.03
CA LEU A 139 7.97 15.36 28.45
C LEU A 139 7.45 16.76 28.10
N VAL A 140 6.80 16.88 26.94
CA VAL A 140 6.26 18.13 26.43
C VAL A 140 4.86 17.87 25.88
N LEU A 141 3.86 18.62 26.34
CA LEU A 141 2.52 18.62 25.77
C LEU A 141 2.34 19.90 24.95
N VAL A 142 1.92 19.79 23.69
CA VAL A 142 1.67 20.93 22.81
C VAL A 142 0.18 20.94 22.43
N THR A 143 -0.52 22.03 22.75
CA THR A 143 -1.94 22.25 22.42
C THR A 143 -2.03 23.40 21.41
N ALA A 144 -2.58 23.13 20.22
CA ALA A 144 -2.69 24.10 19.13
C ALA A 144 -4.02 24.02 18.39
N LEU A 145 -4.45 25.06 17.68
CA LEU A 145 -5.60 24.92 16.79
C LEU A 145 -5.30 23.87 15.71
N HIS A 146 -6.31 23.09 15.28
CA HIS A 146 -6.09 22.03 14.29
C HIS A 146 -5.53 22.58 12.96
N THR A 147 -5.86 23.81 12.61
CA THR A 147 -5.37 24.57 11.44
C THR A 147 -3.91 25.05 11.55
N THR A 148 -3.39 25.28 12.77
CA THR A 148 -2.06 25.88 12.98
C THR A 148 -0.92 24.94 12.54
N LYS A 149 0.06 25.46 11.81
CA LYS A 149 1.25 24.69 11.39
C LYS A 149 2.35 24.72 12.44
N THR A 150 2.27 23.78 13.38
CA THR A 150 3.23 23.63 14.48
C THR A 150 4.61 23.14 14.00
N ASN A 151 5.64 23.99 14.08
CA ASN A 151 7.00 23.67 13.64
C ASN A 151 7.83 23.02 14.78
N MET A 152 8.39 21.82 14.54
CA MET A 152 9.16 21.09 15.55
C MET A 152 10.39 21.86 16.07
N LYS A 153 11.05 22.69 15.26
CA LYS A 153 12.16 23.54 15.73
C LYS A 153 11.70 24.60 16.73
N MET A 154 10.51 25.17 16.53
CA MET A 154 9.90 26.13 17.46
C MET A 154 9.49 25.45 18.77
N ILE A 155 8.89 24.25 18.70
CA ILE A 155 8.56 23.44 19.87
C ILE A 155 9.82 23.11 20.68
N GLN A 156 10.89 22.65 20.03
CA GLN A 156 12.17 22.31 20.68
C GLN A 156 12.84 23.53 21.34
N LYS A 157 12.76 24.72 20.70
CA LYS A 157 13.26 25.99 21.27
C LYS A 157 12.42 26.44 22.47
N ALA A 158 11.09 26.38 22.38
CA ALA A 158 10.17 26.80 23.44
C ALA A 158 10.15 25.86 24.66
N ALA A 159 10.40 24.56 24.44
CA ALA A 159 10.54 23.58 25.52
C ALA A 159 11.94 23.60 26.18
N ASP A 160 12.95 24.24 25.58
CA ASP A 160 14.37 23.99 25.83
C ASP A 160 14.70 22.48 25.89
N THR A 161 14.29 21.77 24.83
CA THR A 161 14.41 20.31 24.74
C THR A 161 14.67 19.88 23.30
N LYS A 162 15.80 19.21 23.06
CA LYS A 162 16.17 18.65 21.76
C LYS A 162 15.66 17.21 21.60
N ASP A 163 15.65 16.71 20.37
CA ASP A 163 15.29 15.33 20.01
C ASP A 163 13.90 14.88 20.50
N LEU A 164 12.92 15.80 20.42
CA LEU A 164 11.51 15.51 20.68
C LEU A 164 10.92 14.61 19.58
N ARG A 165 10.26 13.53 20.02
CA ARG A 165 9.45 12.59 19.22
C ARG A 165 8.13 12.33 19.95
N PHE A 166 7.12 11.77 19.29
CA PHE A 166 5.88 11.39 19.99
C PHE A 166 6.13 10.41 21.14
N ALA A 167 5.43 10.61 22.25
CA ALA A 167 5.47 9.72 23.40
C ALA A 167 4.69 8.41 23.10
N PRO A 168 5.22 7.23 23.49
CA PRO A 168 4.51 5.96 23.34
C PRO A 168 3.36 5.81 24.34
N GLU A 169 2.48 4.85 24.09
CA GLU A 169 1.22 4.65 24.83
C GLU A 169 1.41 4.33 26.32
N ASP A 170 2.46 3.60 26.68
CA ASP A 170 2.84 3.34 28.08
C ASP A 170 3.16 4.64 28.83
N VAL A 171 3.76 5.62 28.14
CA VAL A 171 4.06 6.95 28.71
C VAL A 171 2.80 7.82 28.75
N LEU A 172 1.89 7.72 27.77
CA LEU A 172 0.58 8.38 27.83
C LEU A 172 -0.22 7.90 29.05
N MET A 173 -0.39 6.60 29.21
CA MET A 173 -1.17 6.02 30.31
C MET A 173 -0.50 6.23 31.68
N SER A 174 0.83 6.17 31.78
CA SER A 174 1.54 6.35 33.05
C SER A 174 1.78 7.82 33.48
N LYS A 175 1.61 8.80 32.59
CA LYS A 175 1.83 10.22 32.90
C LYS A 175 0.63 11.14 32.70
N LEU A 176 -0.22 10.86 31.72
CA LEU A 176 -1.48 11.59 31.51
C LEU A 176 -2.70 10.76 31.89
N GLY A 177 -2.59 9.45 32.15
CA GLY A 177 -3.72 8.61 32.54
C GLY A 177 -4.75 8.37 31.42
N VAL A 178 -4.35 8.54 30.15
CA VAL A 178 -5.24 8.51 28.98
C VAL A 178 -4.69 7.62 27.87
N VAL A 179 -5.59 7.07 27.04
CA VAL A 179 -5.25 6.29 25.83
C VAL A 179 -4.93 7.19 24.62
N GLN A 180 -4.42 6.60 23.54
CA GLN A 180 -4.23 7.32 22.27
C GLN A 180 -5.58 7.86 21.72
N GLY A 181 -5.59 9.14 21.33
CA GLY A 181 -6.80 9.89 20.97
C GLY A 181 -7.33 10.76 22.11
N SER A 182 -7.26 10.29 23.35
CA SER A 182 -7.68 11.04 24.56
C SER A 182 -6.67 12.10 25.03
N VAL A 183 -5.73 12.55 24.19
CA VAL A 183 -4.68 13.50 24.59
C VAL A 183 -5.26 14.92 24.69
N THR A 184 -5.13 15.55 25.86
CA THR A 184 -5.78 16.83 26.21
C THR A 184 -4.99 17.58 27.30
N PRO A 185 -4.97 18.93 27.33
CA PRO A 185 -4.37 19.66 28.45
C PRO A 185 -5.12 19.46 29.77
N PHE A 186 -6.38 19.00 29.75
CA PHE A 186 -7.09 18.61 30.99
C PHE A 186 -6.42 17.44 31.71
N ALA A 187 -5.79 16.51 30.99
CA ALA A 187 -5.14 15.33 31.55
C ALA A 187 -3.88 15.66 32.37
N LEU A 188 -3.41 16.91 32.37
CA LEU A 188 -2.35 17.38 33.27
C LEU A 188 -2.76 17.32 34.76
N ILE A 189 -4.06 17.19 35.07
CA ILE A 189 -4.54 16.88 36.42
C ILE A 189 -3.96 15.56 36.96
N ASN A 190 -3.60 14.62 36.07
CA ASN A 190 -3.03 13.32 36.42
C ASN A 190 -1.49 13.36 36.62
N ASP A 191 -0.77 14.36 36.08
CA ASP A 191 0.67 14.53 36.36
C ASP A 191 0.89 15.36 37.63
N SER A 192 0.72 14.70 38.78
CA SER A 192 1.04 15.24 40.10
C SER A 192 2.53 15.58 40.27
N SER A 193 3.42 15.08 39.39
CA SER A 193 4.87 15.37 39.44
C SER A 193 5.26 16.67 38.72
N LYS A 194 4.35 17.26 37.92
CA LYS A 194 4.57 18.48 37.14
C LYS A 194 5.83 18.42 36.27
N GLY A 195 6.08 17.23 35.71
CA GLY A 195 7.23 16.92 34.85
C GLY A 195 6.97 17.21 33.37
N ILE A 196 5.73 17.51 32.99
CA ILE A 196 5.34 17.84 31.62
C ILE A 196 5.43 19.36 31.38
N LYS A 197 6.24 19.76 30.39
CA LYS A 197 6.30 21.15 29.90
C LYS A 197 5.09 21.39 28.97
N LEU A 198 4.17 22.29 29.34
CA LEU A 198 3.02 22.65 28.48
C LEU A 198 3.39 23.81 27.54
N ILE A 199 3.12 23.64 26.24
CA ILE A 199 3.17 24.69 25.21
C ILE A 199 1.76 24.90 24.65
N ILE A 200 1.34 26.15 24.54
CA ILE A 200 0.06 26.53 23.94
C ILE A 200 0.32 27.46 22.74
N ASP A 201 -0.37 27.18 21.64
CA ASP A 201 -0.42 28.04 20.45
C ASP A 201 -1.03 29.41 20.78
N LYS A 202 -0.35 30.50 20.40
CA LYS A 202 -0.87 31.86 20.54
C LYS A 202 -2.18 32.05 19.78
N ALA A 203 -2.35 31.43 18.60
CA ALA A 203 -3.61 31.53 17.86
C ALA A 203 -4.80 30.84 18.57
N LEU A 204 -4.52 29.89 19.47
CA LEU A 204 -5.52 29.30 20.37
C LEU A 204 -5.83 30.25 21.53
N MET A 205 -4.81 30.84 22.15
CA MET A 205 -4.96 31.81 23.24
C MET A 205 -5.74 33.06 22.81
N ASP A 206 -5.45 33.57 21.62
CA ASP A 206 -6.08 34.75 21.02
C ASP A 206 -7.42 34.42 20.31
N SER A 207 -7.92 33.17 20.39
CA SER A 207 -9.14 32.73 19.69
C SER A 207 -10.38 33.48 20.20
N PRO A 208 -11.13 34.19 19.33
CA PRO A 208 -12.33 34.93 19.72
C PRO A 208 -13.56 34.04 19.94
N ILE A 209 -13.47 32.74 19.61
CA ILE A 209 -14.54 31.75 19.78
C ILE A 209 -14.03 30.52 20.56
N PRO A 210 -14.92 29.77 21.24
CA PRO A 210 -14.54 28.61 22.04
C PRO A 210 -13.79 27.54 21.24
N VAL A 211 -12.96 26.78 21.95
CA VAL A 211 -12.27 25.60 21.43
C VAL A 211 -12.83 24.33 22.06
N VAL A 212 -12.63 23.19 21.39
CA VAL A 212 -13.14 21.90 21.86
C VAL A 212 -12.00 20.98 22.29
N LEU A 213 -12.13 20.40 23.49
CA LEU A 213 -11.18 19.50 24.14
C LEU A 213 -11.86 18.21 24.58
N HIS A 214 -11.16 17.09 24.55
CA HIS A 214 -11.59 15.85 25.19
C HIS A 214 -11.45 15.96 26.73
N PRO A 215 -12.49 15.64 27.54
CA PRO A 215 -12.44 15.68 29.01
C PRO A 215 -11.75 14.43 29.58
N CYS A 216 -10.45 14.29 29.28
CA CYS A 216 -9.62 13.11 29.57
C CYS A 216 -10.09 11.80 28.91
N ARG A 217 -11.16 11.84 28.09
CA ARG A 217 -11.73 10.71 27.35
C ARG A 217 -12.16 11.13 25.95
N ASN A 218 -12.00 10.24 24.98
CA ASN A 218 -12.31 10.45 23.56
C ASN A 218 -13.70 9.94 23.12
N ASP A 219 -14.54 9.49 24.07
CA ASP A 219 -16.00 9.27 23.89
C ASP A 219 -16.83 10.53 24.19
N LYS A 220 -16.16 11.64 24.52
CA LYS A 220 -16.77 12.93 24.86
C LYS A 220 -15.97 14.09 24.29
N SER A 221 -16.64 15.21 24.06
CA SER A 221 -16.02 16.48 23.67
C SER A 221 -16.63 17.62 24.48
N THR A 222 -15.79 18.49 25.02
CA THR A 222 -16.14 19.60 25.90
C THR A 222 -15.72 20.93 25.30
N LEU A 223 -16.64 21.89 25.27
CA LEU A 223 -16.41 23.25 24.76
C LEU A 223 -15.88 24.16 25.88
N ILE A 224 -14.81 24.91 25.60
CA ILE A 224 -14.13 25.78 26.56
C ILE A 224 -13.55 27.03 25.89
N THR A 225 -13.60 28.19 26.56
CA THR A 225 -12.91 29.41 26.07
C THR A 225 -11.43 29.44 26.49
N PRO A 226 -10.54 30.15 25.77
CA PRO A 226 -9.13 30.27 26.17
C PRO A 226 -8.93 30.81 27.60
N LYS A 227 -9.76 31.78 28.01
CA LYS A 227 -9.79 32.31 29.38
C LYS A 227 -10.11 31.22 30.43
N GLN A 228 -11.12 30.39 30.16
CA GLN A 228 -11.48 29.27 31.02
C GLN A 228 -10.39 28.20 31.08
N LEU A 229 -9.70 27.94 29.98
CA LEU A 229 -8.54 27.03 29.95
C LEU A 229 -7.39 27.57 30.83
N CYS A 230 -7.14 28.88 30.82
CA CYS A 230 -6.19 29.51 31.76
C CYS A 230 -6.62 29.30 33.21
N GLN A 231 -7.88 29.59 33.55
CA GLN A 231 -8.41 29.43 34.91
C GLN A 231 -8.29 27.98 35.42
N PHE A 232 -8.49 26.98 34.55
CA PHE A 232 -8.24 25.57 34.86
C PHE A 232 -6.75 25.31 35.14
N LEU A 233 -5.85 25.74 34.24
CA LEU A 233 -4.41 25.52 34.37
C LEU A 233 -3.83 26.20 35.62
N ASP A 234 -4.26 27.43 35.91
CA ASP A 234 -3.89 28.16 37.13
C ASP A 234 -4.39 27.44 38.39
N LYS A 235 -5.61 26.88 38.37
CA LYS A 235 -6.21 26.13 39.50
C LYS A 235 -5.48 24.83 39.81
N ILE A 236 -5.02 24.09 38.79
CA ILE A 236 -4.11 22.94 38.99
C ILE A 236 -2.65 23.37 39.17
N GLY A 237 -2.34 24.67 39.05
CA GLY A 237 -1.02 25.27 39.23
C GLY A 237 0.00 24.83 38.18
N TYR A 238 -0.42 24.74 36.92
CA TYR A 238 0.43 24.40 35.77
C TYR A 238 0.94 25.65 35.05
N LYS A 239 2.25 25.70 34.81
CA LYS A 239 2.87 26.73 33.97
C LYS A 239 2.88 26.27 32.52
N TYR A 240 2.67 27.21 31.61
CA TYR A 240 2.72 26.99 30.16
C TYR A 240 3.52 28.07 29.44
N VAL A 241 4.02 27.74 28.26
CA VAL A 241 4.70 28.67 27.35
C VAL A 241 3.78 28.94 26.17
N VAL A 242 3.44 30.20 25.91
CA VAL A 242 2.71 30.60 24.71
C VAL A 242 3.69 30.76 23.54
N VAL A 243 3.39 30.15 22.40
CA VAL A 243 4.24 30.18 21.20
C VAL A 243 3.43 30.66 20.00
N ASP A 244 3.91 31.70 19.32
CA ASP A 244 3.40 32.08 18.01
C ASP A 244 3.98 31.15 16.95
N PHE A 245 3.14 30.30 16.36
CA PHE A 245 3.54 29.39 15.28
C PHE A 245 3.39 30.01 13.88
N SER A 246 2.99 31.29 13.77
CA SER A 246 2.86 32.00 12.49
C SER A 246 4.14 32.73 12.06
N GLU A 247 5.07 33.02 12.98
CA GLU A 247 6.32 33.72 12.70
C GLU A 247 7.46 32.77 12.28
N GLU A 248 7.79 32.71 10.99
CA GLU A 248 8.96 31.95 10.52
C GLU A 248 10.28 32.72 10.73
N ASN A 249 11.03 32.31 11.76
CA ASN A 249 12.45 32.60 11.99
C ASN A 249 12.89 34.07 12.20
N ALA A 250 12.75 34.55 13.43
CA ALA A 250 13.67 35.54 14.00
C ALA A 250 14.71 34.87 14.93
N SER A 251 15.88 35.51 15.10
CA SER A 251 17.02 35.11 15.95
C SER A 251 17.80 33.83 15.55
N THR A 252 18.76 33.98 14.64
CA THR A 252 20.10 33.41 14.82
C THR A 252 20.86 34.26 15.85
N GLU A 253 21.53 33.59 16.80
CA GLU A 253 22.64 34.07 17.64
C GLU A 253 22.52 35.42 18.38
N ALA A 254 22.53 35.36 19.72
CA ALA A 254 23.66 35.86 20.52
C ALA A 254 23.50 35.51 22.02
N THR A 255 24.47 34.82 22.60
CA THR A 255 24.73 34.87 24.05
C THR A 255 25.85 35.86 24.30
N GLY A 256 25.54 37.00 24.90
CA GLY A 256 26.52 38.06 25.18
C GLY A 256 25.91 39.18 26.02
N THR A 257 26.25 39.20 27.30
CA THR A 257 26.09 40.38 28.16
C THR A 257 27.09 41.47 27.72
N ASP A 258 26.96 42.77 28.05
CA ASP A 258 26.30 43.36 29.22
C ASP A 258 25.87 44.84 29.02
N SER A 259 25.17 45.39 30.02
CA SER A 259 25.09 46.82 30.41
C SER A 259 24.97 47.96 29.35
N ALA A 260 23.74 48.44 29.16
CA ALA A 260 23.27 49.82 29.43
C ALA A 260 23.85 51.12 28.76
N ALA A 261 22.90 52.04 28.51
CA ALA A 261 23.00 53.52 28.63
C ALA A 261 23.45 54.44 27.44
N ALA A 262 22.47 54.70 26.55
CA ALA A 262 21.84 56.04 26.33
C ALA A 262 22.45 57.13 25.41
N LYS A 263 21.52 58.01 24.95
CA LYS A 263 21.63 59.35 24.33
C LYS A 263 21.94 59.50 22.82
N GLU A 264 20.86 59.72 22.07
CA GLU A 264 20.57 60.88 21.18
C GLU A 264 21.66 61.53 20.28
N LYS A 265 21.32 61.59 18.97
CA LYS A 265 21.50 62.63 17.91
C LYS A 265 22.14 64.01 18.26
N PRO A 266 22.64 64.82 17.27
CA PRO A 266 22.65 64.64 15.80
C PRO A 266 23.96 65.04 15.00
N GLU A 267 23.90 64.84 13.67
CA GLU A 267 24.42 65.72 12.58
C GLU A 267 25.92 65.87 12.15
N ALA A 268 26.08 66.48 10.97
CA ALA A 268 27.26 67.18 10.38
C ALA A 268 28.32 66.46 9.49
N ASN A 269 28.01 66.39 8.18
CA ASN A 269 28.79 66.91 7.01
C ASN A 269 30.27 66.51 6.68
N LYS A 270 30.42 66.03 5.42
CA LYS A 270 31.38 66.45 4.34
C LYS A 270 32.88 66.06 4.30
N GLN A 271 33.24 65.42 3.15
CA GLN A 271 34.37 65.77 2.22
C GLN A 271 35.83 65.55 2.72
N ASN A 272 36.90 65.31 1.92
CA ASN A 272 37.20 65.15 0.46
C ASN A 272 38.65 64.54 0.38
N THR A 273 39.25 63.95 -0.69
CA THR A 273 38.89 63.34 -2.01
C THR A 273 40.15 62.61 -2.57
N LYS A 274 40.01 61.88 -3.71
CA LYS A 274 41.07 61.23 -4.56
C LYS A 274 41.51 59.82 -4.08
N ASN A 275 41.33 58.73 -4.83
CA ASN A 275 41.75 58.33 -6.20
C ASN A 275 43.22 57.83 -6.25
N ALA A 276 43.59 56.73 -6.92
CA ALA A 276 42.86 55.59 -7.52
C ALA A 276 43.92 54.52 -7.92
N GLY A 277 43.67 53.21 -8.09
CA GLY A 277 42.46 52.39 -7.92
C GLY A 277 42.49 51.16 -8.85
N LYS A 278 41.73 50.09 -8.58
CA LYS A 278 41.47 49.02 -9.58
C LYS A 278 40.18 48.20 -9.31
N LYS A 279 39.09 48.65 -9.94
CA LYS A 279 37.87 47.90 -10.35
C LYS A 279 37.17 46.97 -9.35
N SER A 280 36.26 47.57 -8.57
CA SER A 280 34.99 46.96 -8.09
C SER A 280 33.96 46.85 -9.27
N PRO A 281 32.67 46.42 -9.13
CA PRO A 281 31.73 46.62 -8.01
C PRO A 281 31.27 45.33 -7.30
N PRO A 282 31.12 45.40 -5.97
CA PRO A 282 29.77 45.54 -5.37
C PRO A 282 29.69 46.78 -4.45
N PRO A 283 28.61 46.99 -3.69
CA PRO A 283 27.23 47.12 -4.12
C PRO A 283 26.66 48.51 -3.77
N SER A 284 25.49 48.88 -4.31
CA SER A 284 24.75 50.08 -3.88
C SER A 284 23.24 49.81 -3.84
N GLY A 285 22.68 49.66 -2.64
CA GLY A 285 21.24 49.65 -2.42
C GLY A 285 20.73 51.05 -2.09
N GLY A 286 19.52 51.42 -2.55
CA GLY A 286 18.89 52.68 -2.16
C GLY A 286 17.92 53.31 -3.16
N ALA A 287 16.73 52.72 -3.34
CA ALA A 287 15.48 53.42 -3.65
C ALA A 287 14.31 52.44 -3.56
N GLY A 288 13.20 52.84 -2.93
CA GLY A 288 11.96 52.08 -2.90
C GLY A 288 10.91 52.68 -3.83
N SER A 289 10.42 51.89 -4.78
CA SER A 289 9.14 52.12 -5.46
C SER A 289 8.50 50.78 -5.83
N ASN A 290 7.17 50.72 -5.83
CA ASN A 290 6.41 49.48 -5.82
C ASN A 290 6.69 48.55 -7.02
N ALA A 291 7.20 47.35 -6.75
CA ALA A 291 7.22 46.23 -7.70
C ALA A 291 7.08 44.89 -6.96
N VAL A 292 6.14 44.05 -7.42
CA VAL A 292 5.96 42.68 -6.93
C VAL A 292 7.09 41.80 -7.46
N ASN A 293 7.80 41.08 -6.57
CA ASN A 293 8.52 39.85 -6.92
C ASN A 293 8.25 38.80 -5.84
N THR A 294 7.65 37.64 -6.10
CA THR A 294 8.06 36.54 -7.00
C THR A 294 9.36 35.83 -6.59
N ALA A 295 9.41 35.36 -5.34
CA ALA A 295 10.31 34.25 -5.00
C ALA A 295 10.04 33.06 -5.96
N SER A 296 11.09 32.47 -6.52
CA SER A 296 11.00 31.39 -7.50
C SER A 296 10.38 30.14 -6.86
N GLY A 297 9.17 29.79 -7.30
CA GLY A 297 8.38 28.74 -6.66
C GLY A 297 8.94 27.34 -6.81
N GLU A 298 9.40 26.74 -5.71
CA GLU A 298 9.50 25.28 -5.59
C GLU A 298 8.10 24.68 -5.75
N THR A 299 7.90 23.93 -6.82
CA THR A 299 6.63 23.28 -7.10
C THR A 299 6.48 22.05 -6.21
N LYS A 300 5.44 22.01 -5.37
CA LYS A 300 5.07 20.88 -4.48
C LYS A 300 4.71 19.56 -5.21
N LEU A 301 5.01 19.49 -6.51
CA LEU A 301 4.69 18.40 -7.43
C LEU A 301 5.67 17.22 -7.28
N GLY A 302 6.95 17.50 -7.02
CA GLY A 302 7.98 16.48 -6.80
C GLY A 302 7.80 15.72 -5.48
N ILE A 303 8.45 14.56 -5.37
CA ILE A 303 8.50 13.78 -4.13
C ILE A 303 9.48 14.45 -3.16
N MET A 304 9.10 14.58 -1.88
CA MET A 304 9.90 15.26 -0.85
C MET A 304 10.68 14.29 0.05
N ALA A 305 10.07 13.14 0.38
CA ALA A 305 10.73 12.06 1.13
C ALA A 305 11.50 11.13 0.18
N LYS A 306 12.76 10.83 0.51
CA LYS A 306 13.55 9.86 -0.25
C LYS A 306 13.19 8.42 0.09
N ARG A 307 13.31 7.53 -0.89
CA ARG A 307 12.98 6.09 -0.82
C ARG A 307 13.72 5.37 0.32
N GLU A 308 15.01 5.65 0.49
CA GLU A 308 15.84 5.01 1.53
C GLU A 308 15.74 5.68 2.91
N GLU A 309 15.37 6.97 2.98
CA GLU A 309 15.32 7.73 4.25
C GLU A 309 13.96 7.63 4.97
N ASN A 310 12.86 7.49 4.22
CA ASN A 310 11.52 7.35 4.79
C ASN A 310 10.58 6.67 3.77
N PHE A 311 10.77 5.36 3.59
CA PHE A 311 10.05 4.56 2.60
C PHE A 311 8.52 4.68 2.71
N ALA A 312 7.97 4.77 3.94
CA ALA A 312 6.52 4.89 4.15
C ALA A 312 5.95 6.24 3.66
N GLN A 313 6.66 7.35 3.93
CA GLN A 313 6.28 8.67 3.41
C GLN A 313 6.52 8.77 1.91
N TRP A 314 7.65 8.27 1.42
CA TRP A 314 7.97 8.17 -0.01
C TRP A 314 6.85 7.44 -0.77
N TYR A 315 6.47 6.24 -0.35
CA TYR A 315 5.42 5.45 -0.98
C TYR A 315 4.08 6.21 -1.02
N THR A 316 3.70 6.82 0.10
CA THR A 316 2.49 7.66 0.22
C THR A 316 2.49 8.83 -0.77
N GLU A 317 3.63 9.52 -0.91
CA GLU A 317 3.76 10.63 -1.86
C GLU A 317 3.77 10.16 -3.32
N VAL A 318 4.43 9.05 -3.63
CA VAL A 318 4.50 8.47 -4.99
C VAL A 318 3.11 8.08 -5.49
N ILE A 319 2.30 7.41 -4.67
CA ILE A 319 0.96 6.96 -5.09
C ILE A 319 -0.07 8.08 -5.16
N THR A 320 0.05 9.12 -4.33
CA THR A 320 -0.87 10.28 -4.35
C THR A 320 -0.48 11.28 -5.44
N LYS A 321 0.78 11.74 -5.50
CA LYS A 321 1.26 12.69 -6.51
C LYS A 321 1.31 12.09 -7.92
N GLY A 322 1.50 10.77 -8.03
CA GLY A 322 1.33 10.02 -9.28
C GLY A 322 -0.13 9.89 -9.75
N GLU A 323 -1.10 10.21 -8.88
CA GLU A 323 -2.55 10.03 -9.06
C GLU A 323 -2.97 8.56 -9.24
N MET A 324 -2.33 7.64 -8.51
CA MET A 324 -2.66 6.21 -8.49
C MET A 324 -3.84 5.91 -7.57
N ILE A 325 -3.91 6.55 -6.42
CA ILE A 325 -5.01 6.41 -5.46
C ILE A 325 -5.55 7.76 -4.99
N GLU A 326 -6.73 7.74 -4.40
CA GLU A 326 -7.15 8.70 -3.37
C GLU A 326 -7.35 7.96 -2.04
N TYR A 327 -7.09 8.63 -0.91
CA TYR A 327 -7.48 8.10 0.40
C TYR A 327 -9.00 8.20 0.57
N TYR A 328 -9.62 7.16 1.12
CA TYR A 328 -11.05 7.14 1.43
C TYR A 328 -11.29 7.39 2.92
N ASP A 329 -12.51 7.75 3.29
CA ASP A 329 -12.90 8.03 4.68
C ASP A 329 -13.10 6.77 5.52
N VAL A 330 -13.42 5.63 4.88
CA VAL A 330 -13.34 4.31 5.51
C VAL A 330 -11.89 3.83 5.56
N SER A 331 -11.32 3.80 6.78
CA SER A 331 -9.94 3.38 7.03
C SER A 331 -9.65 1.97 6.49
N GLY A 332 -8.59 1.86 5.69
CA GLY A 332 -8.16 0.63 5.02
C GLY A 332 -8.72 0.42 3.60
N CYS A 333 -9.62 1.30 3.14
CA CYS A 333 -10.12 1.34 1.77
C CYS A 333 -9.52 2.54 1.01
N TYR A 334 -9.39 2.42 -0.32
CA TYR A 334 -8.69 3.40 -1.17
C TYR A 334 -9.33 3.47 -2.56
N ILE A 335 -9.51 4.67 -3.10
CA ILE A 335 -10.08 4.86 -4.44
C ILE A 335 -8.99 4.60 -5.48
N MET A 336 -9.13 3.53 -6.28
CA MET A 336 -8.24 3.27 -7.41
C MET A 336 -8.53 4.25 -8.56
N ARG A 337 -7.71 5.29 -8.68
CA ARG A 337 -7.81 6.28 -9.76
C ARG A 337 -7.45 5.65 -11.13
N PRO A 338 -7.83 6.26 -12.27
CA PRO A 338 -7.60 5.68 -13.60
C PRO A 338 -6.16 5.32 -13.94
N TRP A 339 -5.16 5.91 -13.27
CA TRP A 339 -3.74 5.58 -13.46
C TRP A 339 -3.41 4.17 -12.92
N SER A 340 -3.95 3.77 -11.77
CA SER A 340 -3.76 2.43 -11.20
C SER A 340 -4.76 1.40 -11.75
N PHE A 341 -6.02 1.79 -11.96
CA PHE A 341 -7.02 0.89 -12.52
C PHE A 341 -6.71 0.47 -13.96
N PHE A 342 -6.03 1.32 -14.74
CA PHE A 342 -5.49 0.91 -16.04
C PHE A 342 -4.53 -0.28 -15.90
N ILE A 343 -3.58 -0.22 -14.95
CA ILE A 343 -2.61 -1.31 -14.70
C ILE A 343 -3.35 -2.59 -14.30
N TRP A 344 -4.37 -2.51 -13.43
CA TRP A 344 -5.22 -3.67 -13.10
C TRP A 344 -5.88 -4.24 -14.36
N SER A 345 -6.50 -3.41 -15.21
CA SER A 345 -7.13 -3.87 -16.46
C SER A 345 -6.16 -4.53 -17.45
N ARG A 346 -4.84 -4.24 -17.35
CA ARG A 346 -3.78 -4.91 -18.13
C ARG A 346 -3.45 -6.29 -17.53
N VAL A 347 -3.37 -6.40 -16.21
CA VAL A 347 -3.23 -7.68 -15.50
C VAL A 347 -4.42 -8.60 -15.78
N GLN A 348 -5.65 -8.09 -15.69
CA GLN A 348 -6.88 -8.83 -16.00
C GLN A 348 -6.85 -9.43 -17.42
N LYS A 349 -6.53 -8.62 -18.43
CA LYS A 349 -6.46 -9.08 -19.83
C LYS A 349 -5.32 -10.07 -20.08
N PHE A 350 -4.15 -9.84 -19.47
CA PHE A 350 -3.00 -10.73 -19.63
C PHE A 350 -3.24 -12.10 -19.00
N LEU A 351 -3.68 -12.14 -17.73
CA LEU A 351 -3.94 -13.40 -17.03
C LEU A 351 -5.19 -14.10 -17.59
N GLY A 352 -6.28 -13.37 -17.80
CA GLY A 352 -7.53 -13.88 -18.39
C GLY A 352 -7.28 -14.61 -19.71
N SER A 353 -6.58 -13.96 -20.65
CA SER A 353 -6.24 -14.56 -21.96
C SER A 353 -5.22 -15.72 -21.88
N ARG A 354 -4.73 -16.09 -20.70
CA ARG A 354 -3.94 -17.31 -20.47
C ARG A 354 -4.81 -18.41 -19.88
N ILE A 355 -5.55 -18.14 -18.80
CA ILE A 355 -6.47 -19.13 -18.18
C ILE A 355 -7.62 -19.55 -19.12
N GLU A 356 -8.12 -18.63 -19.96
CA GLU A 356 -9.08 -18.93 -21.03
C GLU A 356 -8.52 -19.98 -22.01
N LYS A 357 -7.23 -19.89 -22.37
CA LYS A 357 -6.56 -20.87 -23.24
C LYS A 357 -6.28 -22.20 -22.55
N MET A 358 -6.21 -22.21 -21.22
CA MET A 358 -6.16 -23.46 -20.46
C MET A 358 -7.53 -24.16 -20.44
N GLY A 359 -8.64 -23.45 -20.73
CA GLY A 359 -10.00 -23.96 -20.58
C GLY A 359 -10.61 -23.69 -19.20
N VAL A 360 -10.26 -22.57 -18.58
CA VAL A 360 -10.92 -22.04 -17.37
C VAL A 360 -12.01 -21.06 -17.79
N GLU A 361 -13.21 -21.17 -17.22
CA GLU A 361 -14.36 -20.32 -17.54
C GLU A 361 -14.57 -19.21 -16.49
N ASP A 362 -14.77 -17.97 -16.94
CA ASP A 362 -15.12 -16.83 -16.07
C ASP A 362 -16.59 -16.95 -15.59
N CYS A 363 -16.80 -16.86 -14.29
CA CYS A 363 -18.09 -16.93 -13.63
C CYS A 363 -18.27 -15.79 -12.59
N TYR A 364 -19.44 -15.73 -11.94
CA TYR A 364 -19.65 -14.82 -10.82
C TYR A 364 -20.55 -15.43 -9.73
N PHE A 365 -20.03 -15.51 -8.51
CA PHE A 365 -20.78 -15.91 -7.31
C PHE A 365 -21.13 -14.69 -6.44
N PRO A 366 -22.24 -14.74 -5.67
CA PRO A 366 -22.64 -13.67 -4.76
C PRO A 366 -21.55 -13.29 -3.74
N MET A 367 -21.51 -12.01 -3.37
CA MET A 367 -20.60 -11.49 -2.35
C MET A 367 -21.04 -11.85 -0.91
N PHE A 368 -22.32 -12.14 -0.70
CA PHE A 368 -22.87 -12.52 0.61
C PHE A 368 -22.84 -14.03 0.82
N VAL A 369 -22.45 -14.43 2.02
CA VAL A 369 -22.39 -15.82 2.49
C VAL A 369 -23.24 -15.97 3.76
N SER A 370 -23.98 -17.07 3.90
CA SER A 370 -24.75 -17.31 5.13
C SER A 370 -23.82 -17.65 6.29
N LYS A 371 -24.19 -17.23 7.50
CA LYS A 371 -23.48 -17.60 8.73
C LYS A 371 -23.23 -19.13 8.83
N SER A 372 -24.23 -19.92 8.49
CA SER A 372 -24.18 -21.39 8.47
C SER A 372 -23.19 -22.00 7.47
N CYS A 373 -22.84 -21.30 6.37
CA CYS A 373 -21.81 -21.77 5.45
C CYS A 373 -20.41 -21.47 5.99
N LEU A 374 -20.20 -20.29 6.59
CA LEU A 374 -18.92 -19.94 7.22
C LEU A 374 -18.60 -20.80 8.45
N GLU A 375 -19.60 -21.11 9.27
CA GLU A 375 -19.39 -21.91 10.49
C GLU A 375 -18.96 -23.36 10.16
N ARG A 376 -19.44 -23.95 9.06
CA ARG A 376 -18.97 -25.26 8.57
C ARG A 376 -17.47 -25.30 8.24
N GLU A 377 -16.91 -24.21 7.71
CA GLU A 377 -15.47 -24.09 7.45
C GLU A 377 -14.69 -23.87 8.74
N LYS A 378 -15.18 -22.99 9.62
CA LYS A 378 -14.59 -22.70 10.93
C LYS A 378 -14.41 -23.94 11.81
N ASP A 379 -15.36 -24.88 11.78
CA ASP A 379 -15.29 -26.14 12.56
C ASP A 379 -14.20 -27.11 12.06
N HIS A 380 -13.62 -26.85 10.87
CA HIS A 380 -12.59 -27.69 10.24
C HIS A 380 -11.28 -26.95 9.92
N VAL A 381 -11.27 -25.60 9.98
CA VAL A 381 -10.15 -24.73 9.60
C VAL A 381 -9.90 -23.70 10.70
N GLU A 382 -8.92 -23.97 11.56
CA GLU A 382 -8.54 -23.04 12.64
C GLU A 382 -8.06 -21.69 12.08
N GLY A 383 -8.43 -20.61 12.78
CA GLY A 383 -7.96 -19.25 12.51
C GLY A 383 -8.82 -18.42 11.54
N PHE A 384 -9.81 -18.99 10.85
CA PHE A 384 -10.53 -18.29 9.77
C PHE A 384 -11.55 -17.20 10.21
N ALA A 385 -11.94 -17.18 11.49
CA ALA A 385 -13.08 -16.40 11.98
C ALA A 385 -12.91 -14.88 12.29
N PRO A 386 -11.72 -14.27 12.47
CA PRO A 386 -11.63 -12.92 13.05
C PRO A 386 -11.80 -11.76 12.06
N GLU A 387 -11.80 -12.01 10.75
CA GLU A 387 -11.72 -10.95 9.70
C GLU A 387 -13.00 -10.81 8.85
N VAL A 388 -14.07 -11.54 9.17
CA VAL A 388 -15.33 -11.48 8.42
C VAL A 388 -16.12 -10.21 8.77
N ALA A 389 -16.43 -9.39 7.77
CA ALA A 389 -17.40 -8.30 7.90
C ALA A 389 -18.84 -8.84 7.82
N TRP A 390 -19.72 -8.38 8.70
CA TRP A 390 -21.11 -8.86 8.82
C TRP A 390 -22.12 -7.76 8.50
N VAL A 391 -23.15 -8.10 7.75
CA VAL A 391 -24.35 -7.28 7.57
C VAL A 391 -25.44 -7.79 8.52
N THR A 392 -25.85 -6.94 9.44
CA THR A 392 -26.86 -7.23 10.48
C THR A 392 -28.15 -6.42 10.32
N ARG A 393 -28.15 -5.36 9.51
CA ARG A 393 -29.28 -4.43 9.29
C ARG A 393 -29.50 -4.17 7.80
N ALA A 394 -30.75 -3.90 7.43
CA ALA A 394 -31.15 -3.41 6.12
C ALA A 394 -32.02 -2.15 6.29
N GLY A 395 -31.42 -0.98 6.07
CA GLY A 395 -31.97 0.28 6.58
C GLY A 395 -32.02 0.23 8.11
N GLU A 396 -33.17 0.58 8.70
CA GLU A 396 -33.36 0.54 10.16
C GLU A 396 -33.88 -0.79 10.71
N THR A 397 -34.08 -1.80 9.86
CA THR A 397 -34.58 -3.12 10.27
C THR A 397 -33.41 -4.08 10.48
N ASP A 398 -33.32 -4.70 11.65
CA ASP A 398 -32.38 -5.80 11.92
C ASP A 398 -32.76 -7.06 11.11
N LEU A 399 -31.76 -7.78 10.61
CA LEU A 399 -31.94 -9.03 9.87
C LEU A 399 -32.11 -10.21 10.84
N GLU A 400 -33.12 -11.05 10.60
CA GLU A 400 -33.36 -12.28 11.37
C GLU A 400 -32.13 -13.21 11.44
N VAL A 401 -31.34 -13.23 10.36
CA VAL A 401 -30.08 -13.98 10.25
C VAL A 401 -29.01 -13.06 9.65
N PRO A 402 -27.93 -12.73 10.39
CA PRO A 402 -26.80 -12.00 9.85
C PRO A 402 -26.12 -12.74 8.68
N ILE A 403 -25.71 -11.99 7.67
CA ILE A 403 -24.99 -12.49 6.50
C ILE A 403 -23.56 -11.94 6.49
N GLY A 404 -22.59 -12.79 6.18
CA GLY A 404 -21.19 -12.39 6.03
C GLY A 404 -20.92 -11.84 4.64
N ILE A 405 -19.92 -10.97 4.53
CA ILE A 405 -19.27 -10.62 3.27
C ILE A 405 -18.08 -11.58 3.07
N ARG A 406 -17.88 -12.09 1.85
CA ARG A 406 -16.81 -13.04 1.54
C ARG A 406 -15.39 -12.51 1.91
N PRO A 407 -14.61 -13.25 2.72
CA PRO A 407 -13.15 -13.12 2.77
C PRO A 407 -12.46 -13.97 1.69
N THR A 408 -13.18 -14.95 1.14
CA THR A 408 -12.82 -15.92 0.08
C THR A 408 -14.13 -16.61 -0.38
N SER A 409 -14.16 -17.29 -1.53
CA SER A 409 -15.39 -17.89 -2.06
C SER A 409 -15.50 -19.42 -1.92
N GLU A 410 -14.55 -20.14 -1.30
CA GLU A 410 -14.65 -21.59 -1.01
C GLU A 410 -16.02 -21.96 -0.39
N THR A 411 -16.43 -21.30 0.69
CA THR A 411 -17.73 -21.53 1.37
C THR A 411 -18.96 -21.11 0.56
N VAL A 412 -18.78 -20.29 -0.48
CA VAL A 412 -19.85 -19.83 -1.38
C VAL A 412 -20.01 -20.79 -2.57
N MET A 413 -18.90 -21.30 -3.11
CA MET A 413 -18.84 -22.09 -4.35
C MET A 413 -19.04 -23.60 -4.11
N TYR A 414 -18.41 -24.16 -3.08
CA TYR A 414 -18.39 -25.61 -2.89
C TYR A 414 -19.74 -26.26 -2.54
N PRO A 415 -20.71 -25.59 -1.88
CA PRO A 415 -22.09 -26.06 -1.79
C PRO A 415 -22.82 -26.20 -3.15
N TYR A 416 -22.29 -25.63 -4.23
CA TYR A 416 -22.82 -25.75 -5.60
C TYR A 416 -21.99 -26.72 -6.44
N TYR A 417 -20.68 -26.84 -6.23
CA TYR A 417 -19.88 -27.94 -6.78
C TYR A 417 -20.46 -29.30 -6.35
N ALA A 418 -20.87 -29.43 -5.08
CA ALA A 418 -21.60 -30.61 -4.56
C ALA A 418 -23.01 -30.82 -5.16
N LYS A 419 -23.49 -29.93 -6.05
CA LYS A 419 -24.73 -30.07 -6.82
C LYS A 419 -24.46 -30.39 -8.28
N TRP A 420 -23.45 -29.77 -8.88
CA TRP A 420 -23.07 -29.90 -10.28
C TRP A 420 -22.28 -31.17 -10.57
N ILE A 421 -21.36 -31.57 -9.68
CA ILE A 421 -20.55 -32.77 -9.83
C ILE A 421 -21.35 -33.99 -9.35
N ARG A 422 -21.48 -34.99 -10.23
CA ARG A 422 -22.20 -36.27 -10.01
C ARG A 422 -21.49 -37.48 -10.60
N SER A 423 -20.82 -37.31 -11.73
CA SER A 423 -20.08 -38.32 -12.47
C SER A 423 -18.68 -37.81 -12.82
N HIS A 424 -17.76 -38.73 -13.16
CA HIS A 424 -16.46 -38.36 -13.74
C HIS A 424 -16.60 -37.47 -14.99
N ARG A 425 -17.73 -37.55 -15.69
CA ARG A 425 -18.05 -36.75 -16.89
C ARG A 425 -18.34 -35.27 -16.61
N ASP A 426 -18.57 -34.91 -15.36
CA ASP A 426 -18.75 -33.52 -14.93
C ASP A 426 -17.41 -32.87 -14.52
N LEU A 427 -16.29 -33.61 -14.67
CA LEU A 427 -14.94 -33.16 -14.37
C LEU A 427 -14.11 -33.02 -15.66
N PRO A 428 -13.15 -32.09 -15.71
CA PRO A 428 -12.82 -31.13 -14.65
C PRO A 428 -13.76 -29.91 -14.64
N VAL A 429 -14.18 -29.46 -13.46
CA VAL A 429 -14.83 -28.15 -13.28
C VAL A 429 -13.73 -27.12 -13.08
N ARG A 430 -13.68 -26.06 -13.89
CA ARG A 430 -12.58 -25.06 -13.86
C ARG A 430 -13.13 -23.64 -13.98
N LEU A 431 -13.31 -22.97 -12.85
CA LEU A 431 -13.96 -21.65 -12.81
C LEU A 431 -13.03 -20.57 -12.24
N ASN A 432 -13.09 -19.37 -12.83
CA ASN A 432 -12.44 -18.16 -12.34
C ASN A 432 -13.49 -17.08 -12.04
N MET A 433 -13.18 -16.13 -11.15
CA MET A 433 -14.02 -14.96 -10.90
C MET A 433 -13.13 -13.72 -10.69
N TRP A 434 -13.52 -12.59 -11.27
CA TRP A 434 -12.91 -11.28 -11.01
C TRP A 434 -13.83 -10.43 -10.12
N ASN A 435 -13.36 -10.05 -8.94
CA ASN A 435 -14.22 -9.45 -7.91
C ASN A 435 -13.46 -8.65 -6.85
N SER A 436 -14.22 -7.95 -6.00
CA SER A 436 -13.75 -7.52 -4.68
C SER A 436 -14.00 -8.57 -3.59
N VAL A 437 -13.16 -8.50 -2.56
CA VAL A 437 -13.20 -9.26 -1.31
C VAL A 437 -12.97 -8.28 -0.15
N ILE A 438 -13.60 -8.56 1.00
CA ILE A 438 -13.38 -7.80 2.24
C ILE A 438 -12.77 -8.71 3.31
N ARG A 439 -11.63 -8.27 3.87
CA ARG A 439 -11.02 -8.83 5.08
C ARG A 439 -10.80 -7.69 6.07
N TRP A 440 -11.47 -7.74 7.21
CA TRP A 440 -11.48 -6.65 8.18
C TRP A 440 -10.25 -6.67 9.09
N GLU A 441 -9.08 -6.63 8.48
CA GLU A 441 -7.80 -6.74 9.18
C GLU A 441 -7.58 -5.56 10.16
N PHE A 442 -7.06 -5.87 11.34
CA PHE A 442 -6.75 -4.91 12.41
C PHE A 442 -5.32 -4.34 12.34
N SER A 443 -4.45 -4.94 11.53
CA SER A 443 -3.11 -4.44 11.24
C SER A 443 -3.14 -3.14 10.42
N HIS A 444 -2.08 -2.34 10.52
CA HIS A 444 -1.94 -1.09 9.77
C HIS A 444 -2.06 -1.31 8.24
N PRO A 445 -3.07 -0.73 7.56
CA PRO A 445 -3.28 -0.94 6.14
C PRO A 445 -2.24 -0.17 5.31
N THR A 446 -1.82 -0.76 4.19
CA THR A 446 -0.87 -0.18 3.23
C THR A 446 -1.48 -0.27 1.83
N PRO A 447 -1.67 0.85 1.11
CA PRO A 447 -2.29 0.86 -0.22
C PRO A 447 -1.72 -0.19 -1.17
N PHE A 448 -2.61 -0.89 -1.88
CA PHE A 448 -2.37 -2.08 -2.70
C PHE A 448 -1.81 -3.32 -1.97
N ILE A 449 -0.83 -3.18 -1.07
CA ILE A 449 -0.16 -4.31 -0.42
C ILE A 449 -1.09 -5.04 0.57
N ARG A 450 -1.84 -4.27 1.36
CA ARG A 450 -2.64 -4.76 2.49
C ARG A 450 -3.79 -3.78 2.76
N THR A 451 -4.96 -4.05 2.17
CA THR A 451 -6.14 -3.17 2.21
C THR A 451 -7.37 -3.98 2.63
N ARG A 452 -8.38 -3.36 3.25
CA ARG A 452 -9.54 -4.08 3.80
C ARG A 452 -10.49 -4.55 2.72
N GLU A 453 -10.79 -3.69 1.76
CA GLU A 453 -11.29 -4.10 0.45
C GLU A 453 -10.11 -4.19 -0.52
N PHE A 454 -10.05 -5.25 -1.33
CA PHE A 454 -9.15 -5.35 -2.47
C PHE A 454 -9.85 -6.01 -3.66
N LEU A 455 -9.37 -5.71 -4.86
CA LEU A 455 -9.74 -6.43 -6.08
C LEU A 455 -8.78 -7.60 -6.29
N TRP A 456 -9.30 -8.74 -6.73
CA TRP A 456 -8.51 -9.88 -7.14
C TRP A 456 -9.18 -10.66 -8.28
N GLN A 457 -8.54 -11.74 -8.70
CA GLN A 457 -9.29 -12.94 -9.03
C GLN A 457 -9.11 -14.01 -7.96
N GLU A 458 -10.12 -14.88 -7.91
CA GLU A 458 -10.04 -16.22 -7.32
C GLU A 458 -10.51 -17.25 -8.35
N GLY A 459 -9.67 -18.27 -8.58
CA GLY A 459 -9.99 -19.44 -9.37
C GLY A 459 -10.08 -20.68 -8.50
N HIS A 460 -11.02 -21.55 -8.81
CA HIS A 460 -11.24 -22.82 -8.13
C HIS A 460 -11.49 -23.90 -9.18
N CYS A 461 -10.89 -25.07 -9.03
CA CYS A 461 -11.16 -26.21 -9.90
C CYS A 461 -11.35 -27.51 -9.12
N ALA A 462 -11.94 -28.50 -9.78
CA ALA A 462 -12.14 -29.85 -9.30
C ALA A 462 -11.78 -30.86 -10.40
N TRP A 463 -10.98 -31.86 -10.05
CA TRP A 463 -10.28 -32.80 -10.92
C TRP A 463 -10.57 -34.24 -10.51
N GLN A 464 -10.38 -35.18 -11.44
CA GLN A 464 -10.55 -36.61 -11.13
C GLN A 464 -9.36 -37.14 -10.33
N THR A 465 -8.14 -36.71 -10.65
CA THR A 465 -6.88 -37.24 -10.08
C THR A 465 -6.04 -36.18 -9.38
N GLU A 466 -5.07 -36.65 -8.58
CA GLU A 466 -4.06 -35.79 -7.93
C GLU A 466 -3.11 -35.14 -8.96
N GLU A 467 -2.75 -35.88 -10.01
CA GLU A 467 -1.79 -35.49 -11.05
C GLU A 467 -2.29 -34.28 -11.86
N GLU A 468 -3.52 -34.35 -12.39
CA GLU A 468 -4.15 -33.24 -13.11
C GLU A 468 -4.26 -31.97 -12.25
N CYS A 469 -4.60 -32.14 -10.96
CA CYS A 469 -4.71 -31.06 -9.99
C CYS A 469 -3.34 -30.42 -9.69
N ALA A 470 -2.29 -31.23 -9.55
CA ALA A 470 -0.93 -30.77 -9.32
C ALA A 470 -0.37 -30.00 -10.52
N ASP A 471 -0.61 -30.50 -11.73
CA ASP A 471 -0.20 -29.84 -12.99
C ASP A 471 -0.90 -28.49 -13.19
N ASP A 472 -2.21 -28.38 -12.91
CA ASP A 472 -2.92 -27.10 -12.99
C ASP A 472 -2.39 -26.09 -11.93
N VAL A 473 -2.13 -26.56 -10.71
CA VAL A 473 -1.54 -25.74 -9.64
C VAL A 473 -0.21 -25.11 -10.09
N LEU A 474 0.65 -25.87 -10.78
CA LEU A 474 1.94 -25.39 -11.29
C LEU A 474 1.79 -24.50 -12.53
N GLN A 475 0.89 -24.82 -13.47
CA GLN A 475 0.63 -23.97 -14.63
C GLN A 475 0.13 -22.56 -14.24
N ILE A 476 -0.78 -22.48 -13.26
CA ILE A 476 -1.27 -21.20 -12.72
C ILE A 476 -0.15 -20.43 -12.01
N LEU A 477 0.72 -21.12 -11.26
CA LEU A 477 1.87 -20.47 -10.62
C LEU A 477 2.82 -19.85 -11.65
N ASP A 478 3.05 -20.53 -12.77
CA ASP A 478 3.85 -20.01 -13.89
C ASP A 478 3.15 -18.84 -14.60
N HIS A 479 1.81 -18.81 -14.63
CA HIS A 479 1.06 -17.67 -15.13
C HIS A 479 1.14 -16.46 -14.19
N TYR A 480 1.29 -16.66 -12.88
CA TYR A 480 1.56 -15.57 -11.92
C TYR A 480 3.00 -15.07 -12.02
N ALA A 481 3.97 -15.97 -12.19
CA ALA A 481 5.35 -15.59 -12.50
C ALA A 481 5.39 -14.73 -13.77
N ALA A 482 4.68 -15.12 -14.83
CA ALA A 482 4.55 -14.34 -16.06
C ALA A 482 3.89 -12.96 -15.84
N VAL A 483 2.90 -12.82 -14.95
CA VAL A 483 2.34 -11.48 -14.60
C VAL A 483 3.41 -10.59 -13.97
N TYR A 484 4.23 -11.11 -13.06
CA TYR A 484 5.29 -10.31 -12.45
C TYR A 484 6.43 -10.02 -13.44
N GLU A 485 6.95 -11.03 -14.14
CA GLU A 485 8.17 -10.91 -14.96
C GLU A 485 7.90 -10.36 -16.37
N GLU A 486 6.97 -10.95 -17.13
CA GLU A 486 6.67 -10.52 -18.51
C GLU A 486 5.88 -9.20 -18.58
N LEU A 487 4.99 -8.94 -17.62
CA LEU A 487 4.07 -7.80 -17.65
C LEU A 487 4.49 -6.64 -16.73
N LEU A 488 5.06 -6.94 -15.54
CA LEU A 488 5.41 -5.93 -14.53
C LEU A 488 6.92 -5.71 -14.33
N ALA A 489 7.79 -6.46 -15.03
CA ALA A 489 9.25 -6.38 -14.89
C ALA A 489 9.80 -6.65 -13.48
N VAL A 490 9.06 -7.40 -12.65
CA VAL A 490 9.42 -7.78 -11.28
C VAL A 490 9.84 -9.26 -11.25
N PRO A 491 11.03 -9.61 -10.74
CA PRO A 491 11.47 -11.00 -10.60
C PRO A 491 10.76 -11.70 -9.43
N VAL A 492 10.45 -12.99 -9.59
CA VAL A 492 9.87 -13.81 -8.51
C VAL A 492 10.82 -14.94 -8.06
N VAL A 493 10.45 -15.60 -6.96
CA VAL A 493 10.94 -16.93 -6.57
C VAL A 493 9.71 -17.85 -6.46
N LYS A 494 9.61 -18.84 -7.36
CA LYS A 494 8.60 -19.92 -7.29
C LYS A 494 8.99 -20.94 -6.22
N GLY A 495 8.05 -21.30 -5.35
CA GLY A 495 8.29 -22.32 -4.32
C GLY A 495 7.03 -22.80 -3.60
N LYS A 496 7.22 -23.77 -2.70
CA LYS A 496 6.19 -24.28 -1.78
C LYS A 496 6.19 -23.43 -0.49
N LYS A 497 5.06 -23.30 0.21
CA LYS A 497 5.05 -22.84 1.61
C LYS A 497 5.46 -23.98 2.56
N THR A 498 5.95 -23.62 3.74
CA THR A 498 6.13 -24.59 4.84
C THR A 498 4.76 -25.03 5.36
N GLU A 499 4.74 -26.10 6.16
CA GLU A 499 3.50 -26.59 6.79
C GLU A 499 2.84 -25.56 7.73
N LYS A 500 3.57 -24.53 8.19
CA LYS A 500 3.02 -23.45 9.01
C LYS A 500 2.47 -22.28 8.19
N GLU A 501 3.13 -21.91 7.09
CA GLU A 501 2.74 -20.74 6.26
C GLU A 501 1.91 -21.15 5.01
N LYS A 502 1.48 -22.41 4.91
CA LYS A 502 0.50 -22.87 3.91
C LYS A 502 -0.93 -22.49 4.29
N PHE A 503 -1.85 -22.51 3.33
CA PHE A 503 -3.28 -22.37 3.62
C PHE A 503 -3.76 -23.55 4.47
N ALA A 504 -4.44 -23.27 5.59
CA ALA A 504 -4.79 -24.27 6.61
C ALA A 504 -5.73 -25.38 6.10
N GLY A 505 -6.66 -25.08 5.19
CA GLY A 505 -7.49 -26.09 4.52
C GLY A 505 -6.76 -26.85 3.39
N GLY A 506 -5.56 -26.43 3.00
CA GLY A 506 -4.82 -26.94 1.85
C GLY A 506 -3.98 -28.18 2.14
N TYR A 507 -3.88 -29.09 1.17
CA TYR A 507 -2.90 -30.17 1.17
C TYR A 507 -1.49 -29.58 1.07
N TYR A 508 -1.24 -28.75 0.05
CA TYR A 508 -0.07 -27.87 0.00
C TYR A 508 -0.37 -26.52 -0.68
N THR A 509 0.49 -25.53 -0.43
CA THR A 509 0.44 -24.21 -1.07
C THR A 509 1.72 -23.95 -1.84
N THR A 510 1.58 -23.47 -3.06
CA THR A 510 2.68 -22.90 -3.87
C THR A 510 2.51 -21.37 -3.96
N THR A 511 3.61 -20.66 -4.14
CA THR A 511 3.67 -19.20 -3.98
C THR A 511 4.73 -18.59 -4.90
N VAL A 512 4.48 -17.36 -5.37
CA VAL A 512 5.50 -16.50 -5.98
C VAL A 512 5.91 -15.44 -4.97
N GLU A 513 7.14 -15.52 -4.48
CA GLU A 513 7.68 -14.53 -3.53
C GLU A 513 8.43 -13.43 -4.30
N THR A 514 8.19 -12.18 -3.92
CA THR A 514 8.86 -10.97 -4.45
C THR A 514 9.69 -10.32 -3.35
N TYR A 515 10.59 -9.40 -3.71
CA TYR A 515 11.52 -8.73 -2.78
C TYR A 515 11.48 -7.22 -2.94
N ILE A 516 11.39 -6.50 -1.82
CA ILE A 516 11.39 -5.03 -1.75
C ILE A 516 12.68 -4.56 -1.07
N ALA A 517 13.67 -4.16 -1.87
CA ALA A 517 15.02 -3.86 -1.40
C ALA A 517 15.13 -2.71 -0.37
N PRO A 518 14.45 -1.56 -0.52
CA PRO A 518 14.60 -0.43 0.42
C PRO A 518 14.24 -0.74 1.87
N VAL A 519 13.40 -1.75 2.12
CA VAL A 519 12.99 -2.16 3.47
C VAL A 519 13.48 -3.56 3.86
N GLY A 520 14.12 -4.28 2.94
CA GLY A 520 14.58 -5.64 3.14
C GLY A 520 13.48 -6.65 3.45
N ARG A 521 12.38 -6.62 2.67
CA ARG A 521 11.21 -7.49 2.93
C ARG A 521 10.83 -8.32 1.72
N GLY A 522 10.55 -9.59 1.99
CA GLY A 522 9.76 -10.43 1.10
C GLY A 522 8.31 -9.96 1.05
N CYS A 523 7.64 -10.18 -0.08
CA CYS A 523 6.21 -9.98 -0.23
C CYS A 523 5.62 -11.09 -1.09
N GLN A 524 4.64 -11.81 -0.54
CA GLN A 524 3.92 -12.86 -1.26
C GLN A 524 3.08 -12.22 -2.38
N GLY A 525 3.44 -12.53 -3.62
CA GLY A 525 2.86 -11.93 -4.82
C GLY A 525 1.56 -12.59 -5.31
N GLY A 526 1.35 -13.88 -5.01
CA GLY A 526 0.18 -14.68 -5.41
C GLY A 526 0.33 -16.14 -5.00
N THR A 527 -0.77 -16.89 -4.93
CA THR A 527 -0.80 -18.28 -4.42
C THR A 527 -1.59 -19.24 -5.28
N SER A 528 -1.10 -20.47 -5.37
CA SER A 528 -1.80 -21.59 -6.01
C SER A 528 -1.76 -22.81 -5.10
N HIS A 529 -2.93 -23.26 -4.64
CA HIS A 529 -3.12 -24.22 -3.55
C HIS A 529 -3.66 -25.54 -4.10
N ASN A 530 -2.99 -26.65 -3.84
CA ASN A 530 -3.63 -27.96 -3.93
C ASN A 530 -4.39 -28.18 -2.62
N LEU A 531 -5.72 -28.28 -2.69
CA LEU A 531 -6.61 -28.45 -1.54
C LEU A 531 -6.83 -29.94 -1.20
N GLY A 532 -6.24 -30.85 -1.98
CA GLY A 532 -6.46 -32.27 -1.87
C GLY A 532 -7.94 -32.60 -2.01
N GLN A 533 -8.42 -33.44 -1.09
CA GLN A 533 -9.84 -33.79 -0.95
C GLN A 533 -10.50 -33.14 0.28
N ASN A 534 -9.85 -32.18 0.94
CA ASN A 534 -10.27 -31.67 2.25
C ASN A 534 -11.63 -30.97 2.17
N PHE A 535 -11.79 -30.04 1.22
CA PHE A 535 -13.05 -29.35 0.99
C PHE A 535 -14.11 -30.29 0.39
N GLY A 536 -13.73 -31.25 -0.44
CA GLY A 536 -14.66 -32.25 -0.98
C GLY A 536 -15.31 -33.09 0.11
N LYS A 537 -14.53 -33.50 1.12
CA LYS A 537 -15.02 -34.15 2.35
C LYS A 537 -15.95 -33.21 3.15
N MET A 538 -15.54 -31.96 3.36
CA MET A 538 -16.29 -30.97 4.15
C MET A 538 -17.64 -30.57 3.52
N PHE A 539 -17.70 -30.49 2.19
CA PHE A 539 -18.87 -30.04 1.42
C PHE A 539 -19.67 -31.19 0.77
N ASN A 540 -19.26 -32.45 0.95
CA ASN A 540 -19.83 -33.64 0.31
C ASN A 540 -19.80 -33.58 -1.22
N ILE A 541 -18.74 -33.02 -1.81
CA ILE A 541 -18.51 -33.09 -3.27
C ILE A 541 -18.06 -34.51 -3.60
N ASN A 542 -18.86 -35.23 -4.38
CA ASN A 542 -18.63 -36.64 -4.73
C ASN A 542 -19.01 -36.87 -6.21
N PHE A 543 -18.30 -37.78 -6.88
CA PHE A 543 -18.60 -38.23 -8.24
C PHE A 543 -18.58 -39.76 -8.33
N GLN A 544 -19.36 -40.35 -9.24
CA GLN A 544 -19.34 -41.79 -9.48
C GLN A 544 -17.95 -42.28 -9.92
N ASP A 545 -17.44 -43.30 -9.24
CA ASP A 545 -16.19 -43.98 -9.58
C ASP A 545 -16.23 -44.56 -11.01
N PRO A 546 -15.34 -44.15 -11.93
CA PRO A 546 -15.33 -44.67 -13.30
C PRO A 546 -14.95 -46.16 -13.39
N GLU A 547 -14.17 -46.67 -12.43
CA GLU A 547 -13.68 -48.05 -12.42
C GLU A 547 -14.70 -49.03 -11.81
N LYS A 548 -15.79 -48.53 -11.20
CA LYS A 548 -16.79 -49.36 -10.50
C LYS A 548 -18.24 -49.08 -10.94
N ASN A 549 -18.85 -50.12 -11.51
CA ASN A 549 -20.27 -50.13 -11.88
C ASN A 549 -21.21 -50.51 -10.71
N ASP A 550 -20.75 -50.37 -9.45
CA ASP A 550 -21.51 -50.67 -8.23
C ASP A 550 -22.23 -49.44 -7.64
N GLY A 551 -22.00 -48.23 -8.20
CA GLY A 551 -22.56 -46.98 -7.71
C GLY A 551 -21.76 -46.31 -6.59
N SER A 552 -20.56 -46.81 -6.28
CA SER A 552 -19.63 -46.15 -5.36
C SER A 552 -19.12 -44.80 -5.90
N THR A 553 -18.66 -43.95 -4.98
CA THR A 553 -18.27 -42.56 -5.28
C THR A 553 -16.89 -42.20 -4.75
N LEU A 554 -16.19 -41.36 -5.50
CA LEU A 554 -14.92 -40.76 -5.16
C LEU A 554 -15.09 -39.26 -4.86
N ILE A 555 -14.13 -38.69 -4.15
CA ILE A 555 -14.06 -37.25 -3.83
C ILE A 555 -13.06 -36.61 -4.80
N PRO A 556 -13.42 -35.54 -5.54
CA PRO A 556 -12.52 -34.94 -6.51
C PRO A 556 -11.35 -34.24 -5.82
N TRP A 557 -10.24 -34.16 -6.53
CA TRP A 557 -9.08 -33.36 -6.13
C TRP A 557 -9.35 -31.91 -6.48
N GLN A 558 -9.17 -31.00 -5.52
CA GLN A 558 -9.48 -29.60 -5.70
C GLN A 558 -8.22 -28.73 -5.61
N ASN A 559 -8.23 -27.63 -6.34
CA ASN A 559 -7.32 -26.52 -6.14
C ASN A 559 -8.08 -25.19 -6.04
N SER A 560 -7.46 -24.22 -5.38
CA SER A 560 -7.84 -22.81 -5.48
C SER A 560 -6.59 -21.95 -5.66
N TRP A 561 -6.74 -20.80 -6.30
CA TRP A 561 -5.62 -19.93 -6.64
C TRP A 561 -6.08 -18.48 -6.73
N GLY A 562 -5.22 -17.53 -6.34
CA GLY A 562 -5.61 -16.12 -6.28
C GLY A 562 -4.47 -15.13 -6.52
N LEU A 563 -4.82 -13.98 -7.12
CA LEU A 563 -3.92 -12.87 -7.44
C LEU A 563 -4.65 -11.53 -7.29
N SER A 564 -4.16 -10.64 -6.42
CA SER A 564 -4.81 -9.36 -6.08
C SER A 564 -4.08 -8.12 -6.61
N THR A 565 -4.68 -6.94 -6.42
CA THR A 565 -4.06 -5.64 -6.74
C THR A 565 -2.75 -5.35 -5.99
N ARG A 566 -2.31 -6.20 -5.06
CA ARG A 566 -0.95 -6.23 -4.50
C ARG A 566 0.13 -6.19 -5.58
N VAL A 567 -0.11 -6.79 -6.75
CA VAL A 567 0.78 -6.72 -7.93
C VAL A 567 1.19 -5.28 -8.27
N ILE A 568 0.28 -4.31 -8.11
CA ILE A 568 0.49 -2.89 -8.38
C ILE A 568 1.41 -2.29 -7.31
N GLY A 569 1.14 -2.57 -6.03
CA GLY A 569 1.96 -2.10 -4.91
C GLY A 569 3.41 -2.59 -5.01
N VAL A 570 3.59 -3.89 -5.28
CA VAL A 570 4.92 -4.49 -5.48
C VAL A 570 5.65 -3.83 -6.65
N MET A 571 5.00 -3.68 -7.81
CA MET A 571 5.59 -3.00 -8.98
C MET A 571 6.06 -1.56 -8.64
N ILE A 572 5.26 -0.79 -7.90
CA ILE A 572 5.65 0.56 -7.43
C ILE A 572 6.86 0.49 -6.49
N MET A 573 6.80 -0.40 -5.50
CA MET A 573 7.81 -0.54 -4.46
C MET A 573 9.16 -1.03 -5.00
N VAL A 574 9.17 -1.85 -6.06
CA VAL A 574 10.38 -2.32 -6.75
C VAL A 574 10.95 -1.26 -7.69
N HIS A 575 10.13 -0.62 -8.54
CA HIS A 575 10.66 0.19 -9.63
C HIS A 575 10.81 1.69 -9.35
N GLY A 576 9.98 2.26 -8.47
CA GLY A 576 9.94 3.70 -8.21
C GLY A 576 11.23 4.28 -7.63
N ASP A 577 11.40 5.59 -7.75
CA ASP A 577 12.56 6.34 -7.25
C ASP A 577 12.15 7.68 -6.61
N ASP A 578 13.14 8.51 -6.22
CA ASP A 578 12.93 9.83 -5.61
C ASP A 578 12.30 10.87 -6.57
N ARG A 579 12.05 10.53 -7.84
CA ARG A 579 11.26 11.37 -8.77
C ARG A 579 9.81 10.92 -8.90
N GLY A 580 9.42 9.75 -8.38
CA GLY A 580 8.06 9.24 -8.41
C GLY A 580 7.93 7.83 -8.96
N LEU A 581 6.81 7.56 -9.64
CA LEU A 581 6.55 6.29 -10.30
C LEU A 581 7.58 6.01 -11.40
N VAL A 582 7.85 4.73 -11.64
CA VAL A 582 8.56 4.23 -12.84
C VAL A 582 7.72 3.05 -13.35
N LEU A 583 6.96 3.24 -14.43
CA LEU A 583 6.02 2.23 -14.91
C LEU A 583 6.65 1.33 -15.98
N PRO A 584 6.53 0.00 -15.90
CA PRO A 584 6.91 -0.90 -16.98
C PRO A 584 6.09 -0.58 -18.26
N PRO A 585 6.72 -0.49 -19.44
CA PRO A 585 6.04 -0.08 -20.68
C PRO A 585 4.83 -0.93 -21.08
N ARG A 586 4.78 -2.19 -20.64
CA ARG A 586 3.68 -3.12 -20.94
C ARG A 586 2.41 -2.84 -20.10
N VAL A 587 2.49 -2.05 -19.03
CA VAL A 587 1.35 -1.60 -18.20
C VAL A 587 1.18 -0.08 -18.06
N ALA A 588 2.17 0.74 -18.43
CA ALA A 588 2.03 2.20 -18.37
C ALA A 588 0.82 2.70 -19.20
N ASN A 589 -0.03 3.57 -18.64
CA ASN A 589 -1.20 4.11 -19.35
C ASN A 589 -0.77 4.93 -20.57
N VAL A 590 0.09 5.94 -20.34
CA VAL A 590 0.87 6.60 -21.40
C VAL A 590 2.27 5.98 -21.41
N GLN A 591 2.73 5.49 -22.57
CA GLN A 591 4.08 5.00 -22.81
C GLN A 591 5.04 6.13 -23.23
N VAL A 592 4.54 7.04 -24.08
CA VAL A 592 5.32 8.13 -24.67
C VAL A 592 4.60 9.45 -24.46
N VAL A 593 5.23 10.45 -23.85
CA VAL A 593 4.70 11.81 -23.79
C VAL A 593 5.51 12.75 -24.68
N ILE A 594 4.83 13.51 -25.54
CA ILE A 594 5.43 14.52 -26.43
C ILE A 594 5.19 15.89 -25.80
N ILE A 595 6.26 16.68 -25.63
CA ILE A 595 6.19 17.99 -24.97
C ILE A 595 6.87 19.03 -25.87
N PRO A 596 6.14 20.06 -26.35
CA PRO A 596 6.74 21.15 -27.11
C PRO A 596 7.65 22.01 -26.23
N VAL A 597 8.87 22.22 -26.72
CA VAL A 597 9.96 22.99 -26.07
C VAL A 597 10.48 24.08 -27.02
N GLY A 598 11.24 25.03 -26.49
CA GLY A 598 11.91 26.07 -27.30
C GLY A 598 11.02 27.21 -27.80
N ILE A 599 9.73 27.25 -27.42
CA ILE A 599 8.86 28.41 -27.62
C ILE A 599 9.35 29.55 -26.72
N THR A 600 9.76 30.68 -27.31
CA THR A 600 10.20 31.90 -26.60
C THR A 600 9.21 33.05 -26.81
N LYS A 601 9.62 34.30 -26.52
CA LYS A 601 8.87 35.51 -26.89
C LYS A 601 9.07 35.91 -28.37
N ASP A 602 10.05 35.30 -29.02
CA ASP A 602 10.55 35.65 -30.35
C ASP A 602 10.09 34.63 -31.40
N THR A 603 9.49 33.51 -30.96
CA THR A 603 8.79 32.53 -31.80
C THR A 603 7.50 33.15 -32.32
N THR A 604 7.26 33.09 -33.64
CA THR A 604 6.00 33.61 -34.21
C THR A 604 4.83 32.68 -33.89
N ASP A 605 3.58 33.18 -34.01
CA ASP A 605 2.41 32.32 -33.79
C ASP A 605 2.30 31.23 -34.89
N GLU A 606 2.75 31.48 -36.13
CA GLU A 606 2.82 30.45 -37.18
C GLU A 606 3.89 29.38 -36.89
N GLU A 607 5.05 29.75 -36.35
CA GLU A 607 6.07 28.80 -35.89
C GLU A 607 5.56 27.94 -34.72
N ARG A 608 4.85 28.58 -33.78
CA ARG A 608 4.18 27.92 -32.65
C ARG A 608 3.12 26.94 -33.14
N GLU A 609 2.21 27.34 -34.01
CA GLU A 609 1.17 26.46 -34.57
C GLU A 609 1.79 25.29 -35.33
N THR A 610 2.81 25.55 -36.15
CA THR A 610 3.59 24.51 -36.85
C THR A 610 4.19 23.50 -35.89
N LEU A 611 4.78 23.94 -34.77
CA LEU A 611 5.33 23.03 -33.74
C LEU A 611 4.23 22.23 -33.03
N LEU A 612 3.11 22.85 -32.69
CA LEU A 612 1.98 22.19 -32.03
C LEU A 612 1.31 21.14 -32.94
N ASP A 613 1.14 21.43 -34.22
CA ASP A 613 0.62 20.47 -35.20
C ASP A 613 1.60 19.33 -35.48
N LYS A 614 2.91 19.61 -35.51
CA LYS A 614 3.93 18.56 -35.61
C LYS A 614 3.96 17.64 -34.38
N CYS A 615 3.63 18.13 -33.19
CA CYS A 615 3.39 17.28 -32.02
C CYS A 615 2.17 16.36 -32.22
N LYS A 616 1.05 16.88 -32.75
CA LYS A 616 -0.18 16.09 -33.03
C LYS A 616 0.05 15.01 -34.10
N VAL A 617 0.84 15.32 -35.14
CA VAL A 617 1.24 14.34 -36.16
C VAL A 617 2.06 13.22 -35.54
N LEU A 618 3.11 13.57 -34.77
CA LEU A 618 3.95 12.59 -34.09
C LEU A 618 3.17 11.71 -33.08
N GLU A 619 2.22 12.30 -32.34
CA GLU A 619 1.30 11.58 -31.46
C GLU A 619 0.47 10.55 -32.24
N LYS A 620 -0.13 10.97 -33.36
CA LYS A 620 -0.94 10.11 -34.23
C LYS A 620 -0.13 8.99 -34.87
N ASP A 621 1.09 9.26 -35.34
CA ASP A 621 1.96 8.27 -35.98
C ASP A 621 2.39 7.18 -34.99
N LEU A 622 2.71 7.56 -33.74
CA LEU A 622 2.99 6.60 -32.67
C LEU A 622 1.73 5.79 -32.29
N ILE A 623 0.56 6.42 -32.18
CA ILE A 623 -0.71 5.72 -31.90
C ILE A 623 -1.06 4.71 -33.00
N ASN A 624 -0.88 5.08 -34.28
CA ASN A 624 -1.09 4.17 -35.42
C ASN A 624 -0.18 2.94 -35.38
N SER A 625 0.96 3.01 -34.70
CA SER A 625 1.88 1.88 -34.48
C SER A 625 1.54 0.98 -33.29
N GLY A 626 0.47 1.30 -32.54
CA GLY A 626 0.05 0.56 -31.34
C GLY A 626 0.65 1.07 -30.03
N LEU A 627 1.45 2.15 -30.06
CA LEU A 627 1.99 2.79 -28.87
C LEU A 627 0.96 3.72 -28.22
N ARG A 628 0.96 3.77 -26.88
CA ARG A 628 0.11 4.68 -26.10
C ARG A 628 0.82 6.03 -25.94
N ALA A 629 0.83 6.83 -27.00
CA ALA A 629 1.40 8.18 -26.98
C ALA A 629 0.40 9.23 -26.48
N LYS A 630 0.92 10.36 -26.00
CA LYS A 630 0.13 11.57 -25.70
C LYS A 630 0.95 12.85 -25.92
N ALA A 631 0.38 13.87 -26.54
CA ALA A 631 0.94 15.22 -26.58
C ALA A 631 0.43 16.07 -25.40
N ASP A 632 1.34 16.69 -24.65
CA ASP A 632 1.00 17.65 -23.58
C ASP A 632 1.15 19.09 -24.08
N LEU A 633 0.15 19.53 -24.84
CA LEU A 633 0.09 20.84 -25.49
C LEU A 633 -0.39 21.98 -24.57
N ARG A 634 -0.46 21.75 -23.25
CA ARG A 634 -0.83 22.80 -22.27
C ARG A 634 0.19 23.94 -22.28
N ASP A 635 -0.29 25.14 -22.57
CA ASP A 635 0.45 26.40 -22.63
C ASP A 635 0.58 27.06 -21.25
N ASN A 636 -0.42 26.88 -20.38
CA ASN A 636 -0.46 27.40 -19.01
C ASN A 636 0.59 26.80 -18.04
N TYR A 637 1.45 25.90 -18.51
CA TYR A 637 2.54 25.28 -17.75
C TYR A 637 3.87 25.29 -18.51
N SER A 638 4.94 25.69 -17.83
CA SER A 638 6.30 25.64 -18.38
C SER A 638 6.72 24.22 -18.78
N PRO A 639 7.64 24.04 -19.74
CA PRO A 639 8.14 22.71 -20.09
C PRO A 639 8.69 21.96 -18.88
N GLY A 640 9.45 22.62 -18.00
CA GLY A 640 9.98 22.02 -16.77
C GLY A 640 8.91 21.53 -15.79
N TRP A 641 7.77 22.24 -15.68
CA TRP A 641 6.62 21.76 -14.90
C TRP A 641 6.03 20.49 -15.52
N ARG A 642 5.84 20.49 -16.85
CA ARG A 642 5.31 19.33 -17.58
C ARG A 642 6.28 18.13 -17.51
N PHE A 643 7.60 18.36 -17.54
CA PHE A 643 8.62 17.31 -17.36
C PHE A 643 8.45 16.62 -15.99
N ASN A 644 8.38 17.40 -14.91
CA ASN A 644 8.20 16.88 -13.55
C ASN A 644 6.87 16.13 -13.41
N HIS A 645 5.77 16.70 -13.91
CA HIS A 645 4.45 16.07 -13.90
C HIS A 645 4.44 14.66 -14.51
N TRP A 646 5.06 14.46 -15.67
CA TRP A 646 5.12 13.13 -16.31
C TRP A 646 6.21 12.21 -15.77
N GLU A 647 7.28 12.74 -15.17
CA GLU A 647 8.26 11.94 -14.41
C GLU A 647 7.64 11.37 -13.12
N VAL A 648 6.91 12.18 -12.35
CA VAL A 648 6.18 11.76 -11.14
C VAL A 648 5.12 10.69 -11.46
N LYS A 649 4.42 10.85 -12.60
CA LYS A 649 3.46 9.86 -13.11
C LYS A 649 4.10 8.63 -13.78
N GLY A 650 5.42 8.62 -13.93
CA GLY A 650 6.19 7.46 -14.37
C GLY A 650 6.04 7.06 -15.84
N VAL A 651 5.76 8.01 -16.73
CA VAL A 651 5.70 7.74 -18.18
C VAL A 651 7.07 7.24 -18.67
N PRO A 652 7.18 6.05 -19.30
CA PRO A 652 8.46 5.45 -19.69
C PRO A 652 9.39 6.35 -20.53
N VAL A 653 8.82 7.08 -21.49
CA VAL A 653 9.58 7.90 -22.43
C VAL A 653 8.96 9.29 -22.58
N ARG A 654 9.79 10.33 -22.50
CA ARG A 654 9.45 11.69 -22.93
C ARG A 654 10.17 12.02 -24.24
N ILE A 655 9.43 12.54 -25.22
CA ILE A 655 9.95 13.24 -26.38
C ILE A 655 9.86 14.75 -26.10
N GLU A 656 10.99 15.44 -26.25
CA GLU A 656 11.07 16.90 -26.22
C GLU A 656 11.22 17.37 -27.67
N LEU A 657 10.20 18.09 -28.20
CA LEU A 657 10.18 18.54 -29.59
C LEU A 657 10.23 20.08 -29.65
N GLY A 658 11.21 20.64 -30.35
CA GLY A 658 11.31 22.08 -30.60
C GLY A 658 11.78 22.41 -32.03
N PRO A 659 12.05 23.69 -32.33
CA PRO A 659 12.48 24.13 -33.66
C PRO A 659 13.78 23.46 -34.17
N LYS A 660 14.67 23.07 -33.25
CA LYS A 660 15.90 22.35 -33.58
C LYS A 660 15.63 20.90 -34.00
N GLU A 661 14.75 20.21 -33.28
CA GLU A 661 14.38 18.82 -33.54
C GLU A 661 13.56 18.72 -34.84
N LEU A 662 12.71 19.72 -35.11
CA LEU A 662 12.04 19.91 -36.39
C LEU A 662 13.01 20.10 -37.56
N SER A 663 13.95 21.04 -37.46
CA SER A 663 14.88 21.37 -38.54
C SER A 663 15.94 20.29 -38.80
N SER A 664 16.34 19.55 -37.77
CA SER A 664 17.32 18.45 -37.90
C SER A 664 16.73 17.07 -38.17
N GLN A 665 15.40 16.90 -38.02
CA GLN A 665 14.72 15.59 -38.06
C GLN A 665 15.35 14.58 -37.07
N GLN A 666 15.68 15.06 -35.87
CA GLN A 666 16.23 14.28 -34.76
C GLN A 666 15.47 14.62 -33.48
N LEU A 667 14.89 13.63 -32.82
CA LEU A 667 14.12 13.81 -31.59
C LEU A 667 15.01 13.74 -30.35
N SER A 668 14.82 14.67 -29.41
CA SER A 668 15.36 14.56 -28.05
C SER A 668 14.46 13.62 -27.24
N VAL A 669 15.02 12.51 -26.74
CA VAL A 669 14.28 11.46 -26.04
C VAL A 669 14.89 11.26 -24.65
N ALA A 670 14.07 11.34 -23.60
CA ALA A 670 14.47 11.08 -22.21
C ALA A 670 13.76 9.81 -21.68
N LEU A 671 14.52 8.93 -21.03
CA LEU A 671 14.05 7.62 -20.56
C LEU A 671 13.88 7.61 -19.04
N ARG A 672 12.70 7.24 -18.56
CA ARG A 672 12.31 7.39 -17.14
C ARG A 672 13.01 6.45 -16.17
N TYR A 673 13.30 5.22 -16.61
CA TYR A 673 13.81 4.14 -15.74
C TYR A 673 15.27 4.33 -15.27
N ASN A 674 16.05 5.11 -16.01
CA ASN A 674 17.47 5.39 -15.72
C ASN A 674 17.85 6.87 -15.89
N ASN A 675 16.89 7.76 -16.17
CA ASN A 675 17.06 9.20 -16.42
C ASN A 675 18.03 9.54 -17.58
N SER A 676 18.34 8.57 -18.46
CA SER A 676 19.23 8.79 -19.60
C SER A 676 18.55 9.55 -20.74
N ARG A 677 19.35 10.11 -21.65
CA ARG A 677 18.89 10.82 -22.84
C ARG A 677 19.48 10.19 -24.10
N ARG A 678 18.67 10.14 -25.17
CA ARG A 678 19.04 9.64 -26.49
C ARG A 678 18.58 10.61 -27.56
N THR A 679 19.24 10.56 -28.71
CA THR A 679 18.79 11.23 -29.94
C THR A 679 18.30 10.14 -30.90
N VAL A 680 17.07 10.29 -31.40
CA VAL A 680 16.44 9.29 -32.29
C VAL A 680 16.03 9.96 -33.59
N PRO A 681 16.42 9.44 -34.78
CA PRO A 681 16.00 10.01 -36.05
C PRO A 681 14.47 10.02 -36.21
N TRP A 682 13.92 11.15 -36.64
CA TRP A 682 12.53 11.23 -37.07
C TRP A 682 12.43 10.78 -38.52
N ASN A 683 12.10 9.51 -38.73
CA ASN A 683 11.94 8.92 -40.06
C ASN A 683 10.91 7.77 -40.03
N GLU A 684 10.74 7.08 -41.15
CA GLU A 684 9.79 5.96 -41.32
C GLU A 684 10.06 4.76 -40.38
N GLN A 685 11.25 4.66 -39.79
CA GLN A 685 11.63 3.61 -38.83
C GLN A 685 11.34 4.00 -37.37
N LEU A 686 10.85 5.22 -37.11
CA LEU A 686 10.53 5.69 -35.76
C LEU A 686 9.54 4.77 -35.02
N PRO A 687 8.46 4.24 -35.64
CA PRO A 687 7.55 3.28 -35.01
C PRO A 687 8.25 2.02 -34.48
N SER A 688 9.03 1.33 -35.31
CA SER A 688 9.73 0.11 -34.91
C SER A 688 10.85 0.39 -33.90
N THR A 689 11.52 1.54 -34.03
CA THR A 689 12.51 2.02 -33.05
C THR A 689 11.88 2.22 -31.67
N PHE A 690 10.69 2.82 -31.59
CA PHE A 690 10.02 3.05 -30.30
C PHE A 690 9.38 1.77 -29.73
N LEU A 691 8.90 0.85 -30.56
CA LEU A 691 8.45 -0.47 -30.09
C LEU A 691 9.62 -1.25 -29.46
N ALA A 692 10.76 -1.36 -30.15
CA ALA A 692 11.96 -2.00 -29.62
C ALA A 692 12.46 -1.32 -28.33
N LEU A 693 12.36 0.01 -28.24
CA LEU A 693 12.70 0.77 -27.03
C LEU A 693 11.75 0.45 -25.84
N MET A 694 10.47 0.14 -26.07
CA MET A 694 9.57 -0.27 -24.99
C MET A 694 10.01 -1.62 -24.39
N ASP A 695 10.43 -2.57 -25.22
CA ASP A 695 10.92 -3.86 -24.74
C ASP A 695 12.32 -3.74 -24.10
N GLU A 696 13.23 -2.94 -24.69
CA GLU A 696 14.54 -2.64 -24.09
C GLU A 696 14.41 -2.05 -22.67
N ILE A 697 13.46 -1.13 -22.46
CA ILE A 697 13.17 -0.56 -21.14
C ILE A 697 12.60 -1.62 -20.19
N HIS A 698 11.66 -2.46 -20.65
CA HIS A 698 11.06 -3.53 -19.83
C HIS A 698 12.13 -4.53 -19.36
N ASP A 699 12.93 -5.03 -20.29
CA ASP A 699 13.94 -6.05 -20.01
C ASP A 699 15.07 -5.47 -19.15
N SER A 700 15.46 -4.20 -19.38
CA SER A 700 16.40 -3.48 -18.49
C SER A 700 15.87 -3.33 -17.07
N MET A 701 14.57 -3.05 -16.90
CA MET A 701 13.94 -2.94 -15.58
C MET A 701 13.91 -4.30 -14.84
N LEU A 702 13.62 -5.38 -15.56
CA LEU A 702 13.60 -6.75 -15.02
C LEU A 702 15.00 -7.22 -14.62
N VAL A 703 16.01 -7.05 -15.50
CA VAL A 703 17.40 -7.42 -15.20
C VAL A 703 17.93 -6.67 -13.98
N ARG A 704 17.68 -5.36 -13.88
CA ARG A 704 18.07 -4.54 -12.71
C ARG A 704 17.44 -5.08 -11.41
N ALA A 705 16.14 -5.35 -11.42
CA ALA A 705 15.45 -5.87 -10.24
C ALA A 705 15.88 -7.30 -9.88
N ALA A 706 16.18 -8.14 -10.88
CA ALA A 706 16.68 -9.50 -10.67
C ALA A 706 18.08 -9.49 -10.02
N GLN A 707 18.97 -8.61 -10.49
CA GLN A 707 20.29 -8.38 -9.89
C GLN A 707 20.15 -7.85 -8.45
N GLU A 708 19.31 -6.83 -8.22
CA GLU A 708 19.06 -6.28 -6.87
C GLU A 708 18.54 -7.35 -5.90
N ARG A 709 17.63 -8.25 -6.34
CA ARG A 709 17.16 -9.39 -5.54
C ARG A 709 18.29 -10.41 -5.28
N GLN A 710 19.12 -10.70 -6.27
CA GLN A 710 20.22 -11.66 -6.15
C GLN A 710 21.30 -11.17 -5.19
N GLU A 711 21.74 -9.91 -5.32
CA GLU A 711 22.76 -9.31 -4.46
C GLU A 711 22.30 -9.25 -2.99
N ASN A 712 20.99 -9.06 -2.77
CA ASN A 712 20.37 -9.06 -1.45
C ASN A 712 19.86 -10.44 -0.98
N THR A 713 20.18 -11.53 -1.67
CA THR A 713 19.90 -12.90 -1.17
C THR A 713 21.21 -13.54 -0.71
N LYS A 714 21.35 -13.79 0.59
CA LYS A 714 22.51 -14.49 1.17
C LYS A 714 22.19 -15.96 1.36
N LYS A 715 23.12 -16.85 1.02
CA LYS A 715 23.02 -18.29 1.27
C LYS A 715 23.89 -18.62 2.48
N LEU A 716 23.29 -19.10 3.57
CA LEU A 716 23.94 -19.24 4.87
C LEU A 716 23.69 -20.63 5.48
N THR A 717 24.66 -21.14 6.24
CA THR A 717 24.53 -22.40 7.01
C THR A 717 24.59 -22.18 8.52
N GLU A 718 25.27 -21.13 8.98
CA GLU A 718 25.47 -20.82 10.40
C GLU A 718 24.47 -19.75 10.89
N TRP A 719 23.98 -19.89 12.12
CA TRP A 719 23.06 -18.92 12.71
C TRP A 719 23.70 -17.54 12.95
N GLU A 720 25.01 -17.50 13.22
CA GLU A 720 25.73 -16.27 13.56
C GLU A 720 25.64 -15.21 12.45
N ASP A 721 25.61 -15.63 11.17
CA ASP A 721 25.39 -14.74 10.02
C ASP A 721 23.91 -14.42 9.75
N PHE A 722 22.97 -15.22 10.27
CA PHE A 722 21.54 -15.15 9.92
C PHE A 722 20.91 -13.81 10.33
N THR A 723 20.99 -13.45 11.62
CA THR A 723 20.42 -12.20 12.11
C THR A 723 21.13 -10.96 11.54
N PRO A 724 22.47 -10.89 11.44
CA PRO A 724 23.17 -9.82 10.72
C PRO A 724 22.71 -9.64 9.26
N ALA A 725 22.53 -10.72 8.50
CA ALA A 725 22.03 -10.63 7.13
C ALA A 725 20.60 -10.07 7.06
N ILE A 726 19.68 -10.58 7.92
CA ILE A 726 18.30 -10.08 8.04
C ILE A 726 18.25 -8.61 8.49
N ASN A 727 19.22 -8.16 9.30
CA ASN A 727 19.37 -6.75 9.67
C ASN A 727 19.85 -5.89 8.50
N ASN A 728 20.85 -6.35 7.75
CA ASN A 728 21.35 -5.71 6.52
C ASN A 728 20.42 -5.94 5.30
N LYS A 729 19.11 -5.78 5.53
CA LYS A 729 17.99 -5.88 4.57
C LYS A 729 17.88 -7.20 3.76
N ALA A 730 18.74 -8.20 3.95
CA ALA A 730 18.80 -9.35 3.06
C ALA A 730 17.66 -10.38 3.24
N LEU A 731 17.40 -11.15 2.19
CA LEU A 731 16.78 -12.47 2.27
C LEU A 731 17.85 -13.53 2.57
N VAL A 732 17.48 -14.59 3.28
CA VAL A 732 18.40 -15.67 3.67
C VAL A 732 17.91 -17.02 3.15
N LEU A 733 18.67 -17.65 2.26
CA LEU A 733 18.47 -19.05 1.84
C LEU A 733 19.30 -19.96 2.76
N ALA A 734 18.63 -20.79 3.56
CA ALA A 734 19.27 -21.57 4.61
C ALA A 734 18.75 -23.02 4.74
N PRO A 735 19.57 -23.98 5.21
CA PRO A 735 19.18 -25.37 5.37
C PRO A 735 18.23 -25.55 6.57
N TRP A 736 17.12 -26.26 6.39
CA TRP A 736 16.06 -26.33 7.42
C TRP A 736 15.44 -27.72 7.56
N CYS A 737 15.00 -28.08 8.77
CA CYS A 737 14.56 -29.44 9.14
C CYS A 737 13.07 -29.74 8.90
N GLY A 738 12.25 -28.76 8.50
CA GLY A 738 10.82 -28.95 8.23
C GLY A 738 9.89 -28.85 9.45
N SER A 739 10.38 -28.49 10.64
CA SER A 739 9.58 -28.48 11.88
C SER A 739 8.94 -27.11 12.18
N MET A 740 7.61 -27.06 12.36
CA MET A 740 6.89 -25.81 12.66
C MET A 740 7.41 -25.10 13.92
N ALA A 741 7.75 -25.85 14.98
CA ALA A 741 8.34 -25.30 16.21
C ALA A 741 9.73 -24.68 15.96
N CYS A 742 10.48 -25.22 14.99
CA CYS A 742 11.74 -24.62 14.54
C CYS A 742 11.52 -23.31 13.77
N GLU A 743 10.42 -23.18 13.01
CA GLU A 743 10.06 -21.91 12.36
C GLU A 743 9.69 -20.82 13.37
N GLU A 744 8.94 -21.18 14.40
CA GLU A 744 8.61 -20.30 15.53
C GLU A 744 9.86 -19.83 16.27
N GLN A 745 10.79 -20.74 16.52
CA GLN A 745 12.03 -20.42 17.23
C GLN A 745 12.93 -19.51 16.39
N ILE A 746 13.10 -19.76 15.08
CA ILE A 746 13.79 -18.83 14.15
C ILE A 746 13.14 -17.43 14.18
N LYS A 747 11.80 -17.36 14.14
CA LYS A 747 11.05 -16.10 14.17
C LYS A 747 11.18 -15.37 15.51
N LYS A 748 11.26 -16.10 16.62
CA LYS A 748 11.50 -15.53 17.96
C LYS A 748 12.93 -15.02 18.10
N ASP A 749 13.91 -15.87 17.87
CA ASP A 749 15.33 -15.57 18.07
C ASP A 749 15.78 -14.39 17.21
N SER A 750 15.48 -14.42 15.90
CA SER A 750 15.83 -13.32 15.01
C SER A 750 15.11 -12.02 15.38
N ALA A 751 13.92 -12.06 16.00
CA ALA A 751 13.25 -10.85 16.51
C ALA A 751 13.89 -10.32 17.81
N GLU A 752 14.38 -11.19 18.68
CA GLU A 752 15.02 -10.83 19.95
C GLU A 752 16.45 -10.30 19.70
N GLU A 753 17.24 -11.00 18.90
CA GLU A 753 18.59 -10.59 18.49
C GLU A 753 18.56 -9.30 17.64
N SER A 754 17.57 -9.14 16.74
CA SER A 754 17.39 -7.86 16.01
C SER A 754 17.22 -6.67 16.96
N LYS A 755 16.47 -6.83 18.06
CA LYS A 755 16.23 -5.73 19.02
C LYS A 755 17.48 -5.38 19.82
N ILE A 756 18.33 -6.36 20.11
CA ILE A 756 19.59 -6.16 20.84
C ILE A 756 20.53 -5.34 19.95
N LEU A 757 20.81 -5.80 18.73
CA LEU A 757 21.69 -5.10 17.78
C LEU A 757 21.16 -3.69 17.44
N GLN A 758 19.85 -3.53 17.22
CA GLN A 758 19.19 -2.23 16.99
C GLN A 758 19.00 -1.37 18.26
N SER A 759 19.54 -1.80 19.40
CA SER A 759 19.69 -0.95 20.60
C SER A 759 21.10 -0.37 20.76
N GLU A 760 22.07 -0.93 20.05
CA GLU A 760 23.46 -0.49 20.02
C GLU A 760 23.74 0.43 18.82
N GLU A 761 23.07 0.20 17.68
CA GLU A 761 23.08 1.09 16.50
C GLU A 761 21.85 2.01 16.43
N THR A 762 22.00 3.21 15.86
CA THR A 762 20.92 4.21 15.75
C THR A 762 19.82 3.81 14.74
N ARG A 763 18.56 3.92 15.17
CA ARG A 763 17.36 3.59 14.36
C ARG A 763 17.19 4.47 13.11
N ASP A 764 17.09 3.83 11.95
CA ASP A 764 16.68 4.48 10.68
C ASP A 764 15.18 4.37 10.34
N ASP A 765 14.44 3.35 10.82
CA ASP A 765 12.98 3.29 10.67
C ASP A 765 12.28 3.09 12.03
N ALA A 766 11.39 4.02 12.37
CA ALA A 766 10.62 4.03 13.61
C ALA A 766 9.18 3.48 13.46
N ARG A 767 8.75 3.13 12.24
CA ARG A 767 7.40 2.64 11.91
C ARG A 767 7.39 1.17 11.49
N ALA A 768 8.50 0.65 10.98
CA ALA A 768 8.68 -0.79 10.76
C ALA A 768 8.93 -1.51 12.10
N PRO A 769 8.00 -2.34 12.63
CA PRO A 769 8.30 -3.13 13.82
C PRO A 769 9.45 -4.12 13.54
N SER A 770 10.21 -4.43 14.59
CA SER A 770 11.30 -5.41 14.61
C SER A 770 10.77 -6.85 14.48
N MET A 771 10.20 -7.15 13.31
CA MET A 771 9.71 -8.47 12.95
C MET A 771 10.89 -9.41 12.79
N GLY A 772 10.82 -10.57 13.43
CA GLY A 772 11.72 -11.68 13.12
C GLY A 772 11.48 -12.20 11.72
N ALA A 773 12.46 -12.94 11.20
CA ALA A 773 12.32 -13.62 9.93
C ALA A 773 11.24 -14.71 10.02
N LYS A 774 10.49 -14.92 8.94
CA LYS A 774 9.63 -16.09 8.74
C LYS A 774 10.07 -16.84 7.48
N SER A 775 9.56 -18.05 7.24
CA SER A 775 9.72 -18.65 5.92
C SER A 775 8.94 -17.84 4.88
N LEU A 776 9.51 -17.69 3.70
CA LEU A 776 8.88 -17.10 2.53
C LEU A 776 8.46 -18.22 1.58
N CYS A 777 9.39 -19.07 1.16
CA CYS A 777 9.10 -20.31 0.45
C CYS A 777 10.26 -21.31 0.53
N ILE A 778 9.95 -22.57 0.21
CA ILE A 778 10.88 -23.63 -0.15
C ILE A 778 11.06 -23.51 -1.67
N PRO A 779 12.17 -22.95 -2.20
CA PRO A 779 12.26 -22.66 -3.63
C PRO A 779 12.31 -23.95 -4.46
N PHE A 780 11.62 -23.98 -5.61
CA PHE A 780 11.69 -25.13 -6.52
C PHE A 780 13.08 -25.29 -7.16
N GLN A 781 13.79 -24.18 -7.35
CA GLN A 781 15.21 -24.18 -7.70
C GLN A 781 16.03 -24.27 -6.42
N GLN A 782 16.18 -25.47 -5.90
CA GLN A 782 17.12 -25.78 -4.83
C GLN A 782 18.57 -25.62 -5.34
N PRO A 783 19.53 -25.22 -4.48
CA PRO A 783 20.96 -25.29 -4.77
C PRO A 783 21.45 -26.74 -4.58
N GLU A 784 22.70 -26.98 -4.21
CA GLU A 784 23.17 -28.34 -3.89
C GLU A 784 22.48 -28.94 -2.65
N GLY A 785 22.34 -30.26 -2.62
CA GLY A 785 21.64 -31.00 -1.57
C GLY A 785 22.14 -30.73 -0.16
N VAL A 786 21.28 -30.97 0.84
CA VAL A 786 21.52 -30.63 2.25
C VAL A 786 22.22 -31.74 3.06
N GLU A 787 22.70 -32.80 2.40
CA GLU A 787 23.28 -33.97 3.05
C GLU A 787 24.42 -33.58 4.00
N GLY A 788 24.38 -34.10 5.23
CA GLY A 788 25.35 -33.78 6.28
C GLY A 788 25.17 -32.41 6.96
N ARG A 789 24.22 -31.57 6.53
CA ARG A 789 23.97 -30.26 7.16
C ARG A 789 22.92 -30.35 8.28
N THR A 790 23.16 -29.60 9.35
CA THR A 790 22.18 -29.31 10.41
C THR A 790 21.19 -28.23 9.97
N CYS A 791 20.11 -28.08 10.74
CA CYS A 791 19.19 -26.96 10.63
C CYS A 791 19.88 -25.63 11.00
N ILE A 792 19.56 -24.55 10.28
CA ILE A 792 20.04 -23.19 10.56
C ILE A 792 19.69 -22.66 11.96
N CYS A 793 18.64 -23.18 12.60
CA CYS A 793 18.19 -22.70 13.90
C CYS A 793 19.15 -23.13 15.02
N LYS A 794 19.73 -22.16 15.74
CA LYS A 794 20.75 -22.35 16.79
C LYS A 794 20.41 -23.36 17.90
N SER A 795 19.12 -23.68 18.09
CA SER A 795 18.66 -24.66 19.09
C SER A 795 18.22 -26.01 18.47
N CYS A 796 18.57 -26.30 17.22
CA CYS A 796 18.03 -27.42 16.46
C CYS A 796 19.11 -28.27 15.77
N ASN A 797 19.61 -29.29 16.48
CA ASN A 797 20.61 -30.24 15.96
C ASN A 797 20.04 -31.27 14.97
N ASN A 798 18.81 -31.07 14.47
CA ASN A 798 18.21 -31.95 13.46
C ASN A 798 18.93 -31.77 12.11
N GLN A 799 19.05 -32.86 11.34
CA GLN A 799 19.44 -32.76 9.94
C GLN A 799 18.46 -31.89 9.15
N ALA A 800 18.98 -31.10 8.23
CA ALA A 800 18.17 -30.37 7.27
C ALA A 800 17.56 -31.33 6.23
N LYS A 801 16.44 -30.91 5.64
CA LYS A 801 15.73 -31.63 4.57
C LYS A 801 15.78 -30.88 3.25
N GLU A 802 15.63 -29.56 3.30
CA GLU A 802 15.52 -28.68 2.14
C GLU A 802 16.17 -27.32 2.47
N TRP A 803 16.56 -26.56 1.44
CA TRP A 803 16.86 -25.14 1.59
C TRP A 803 15.57 -24.33 1.54
N VAL A 804 15.42 -23.43 2.51
CA VAL A 804 14.25 -22.55 2.65
C VAL A 804 14.70 -21.10 2.60
N LEU A 805 13.94 -20.29 1.87
CA LEU A 805 14.12 -18.85 1.78
C LEU A 805 13.38 -18.20 2.95
N PHE A 806 14.13 -17.58 3.86
CA PHE A 806 13.64 -16.79 4.99
C PHE A 806 13.80 -15.29 4.72
N GLY A 807 13.00 -14.49 5.41
CA GLY A 807 13.13 -13.04 5.38
C GLY A 807 12.16 -12.35 6.33
N ARG A 808 12.34 -11.04 6.51
CA ARG A 808 11.26 -10.18 7.01
C ARG A 808 10.17 -10.10 5.92
N SER A 809 8.92 -9.96 6.32
CA SER A 809 7.76 -9.96 5.43
C SER A 809 6.93 -8.68 5.59
N TYR A 810 6.12 -8.36 4.58
CA TYR A 810 4.87 -7.62 4.75
C TYR A 810 3.75 -8.51 5.35
#